data_AF-A0A093XBG7-F1
#
_entry.id   AF-A0A093XBG7-F1
#
_cell.length_a   1.000
_cell.length_b   1.000
_cell.length_c   1.000
_cell.angle_alpha   90.00
_cell.angle_beta   90.00
_cell.angle_gamma   90.00
#
_symmetry.space_group_name_H-M   'P 1'
#
loop_
_entity.id
_entity.type
_entity.pdbx_description
1 polymer ?
#
loop_
_entity_poly.entity_id
_entity_poly.type
_entity_poly.pdbx_seq_one_letter_code
_entity_poly.pdbx_strand_id
1 'polypeptide(L)'
;MSDTIHHIAENVYSQLLGTFSDVAAGTANFYPSLLLVVEKERPETYIETDIKAELLGSLARKTALSLFDYFSDVDVCCQIETTQGPSSGRYETSNPQLCSKMPIPEICILIENQFVLRSQENTDTSTKTSAAAHRRVLKEFQPYLQDIHTLCSMICLQRPPEHKLPCGHAVCDTCIQIHHESSGHDPWSFELEECPLCKSTFTPRVTVKMHNPARGFRVLCLDGGGCRGIIPLKFLQALEDRIDLPLPVQQNFDIFVAPSSEIFGNLAKEAFEPRQLPLLSLPLLAVLTVLMQTVVSLLTGCKYPTKGIEIAVKKVFTEDLTMSDCSHATEIGAKIAVLVTEVVGCKPFLFTNYHGKQRRKSDCGYRVVEISGNESDPRVWEIARCTSAAPWYFKPQSIASLGAFQDGGLWMNDPTALVDSEIKVIASEEEEPLVVSLGTGSVNVDRPASPSVSRRAWKNGLIYRFFEALMSSIGSKRYWRSDNNYYRFNVKFDHEEPKLDDTQQIPAMASRADEQFRSSGQLDELAFRLIAAHFHFELEDLPRRVGDRFAGVGHILCDLKKGHPAYDALVNHLTRSGAKFYLNGSPIAGNMADRAFKDSTGNVRQRVEFMIAHETLSIQLKVRQSDPQQISGSPFCIAKRIRDQNLDSFFGQANHRKRKHSAQDGSGKSNKRQKIHQ
;
A
#
# COMPACT_ATOMS: atom_id res chain seq x y z
N MET A 1 -24.03 26.20 4.84
CA MET A 1 -23.65 25.49 3.59
C MET A 1 -22.16 25.63 3.28
N SER A 2 -21.57 26.84 3.30
CA SER A 2 -20.10 27.03 3.20
C SER A 2 -19.32 26.37 4.35
N ASP A 3 -19.80 26.50 5.59
CA ASP A 3 -19.14 25.92 6.78
C ASP A 3 -19.26 24.39 6.84
N THR A 4 -20.36 23.83 6.31
CA THR A 4 -20.59 22.38 6.24
C THR A 4 -19.68 21.72 5.20
N ILE A 5 -19.45 22.37 4.06
CA ILE A 5 -18.51 21.88 3.04
C ILE A 5 -17.06 22.03 3.53
N HIS A 6 -16.74 23.08 4.30
CA HIS A 6 -15.42 23.22 4.92
C HIS A 6 -15.16 22.14 5.99
N HIS A 7 -16.17 21.80 6.79
CA HIS A 7 -16.06 20.78 7.84
C HIS A 7 -16.04 19.34 7.28
N ILE A 8 -16.76 19.07 6.18
CA ILE A 8 -16.73 17.79 5.46
C ILE A 8 -15.41 17.62 4.74
N ALA A 9 -14.87 18.67 4.13
CA ALA A 9 -13.63 18.59 3.38
C ALA A 9 -12.40 18.63 4.31
N GLU A 10 -12.46 19.28 5.47
CA GLU A 10 -11.47 19.07 6.52
C GLU A 10 -11.59 17.68 7.15
N ASN A 11 -12.78 17.17 7.51
CA ASN A 11 -12.85 15.83 8.14
C ASN A 11 -12.54 14.70 7.16
N VAL A 12 -13.18 14.65 5.99
CA VAL A 12 -13.01 13.55 5.04
C VAL A 12 -11.64 13.62 4.36
N TYR A 13 -11.06 14.81 4.14
CA TYR A 13 -9.75 14.96 3.49
C TYR A 13 -8.57 15.12 4.47
N SER A 14 -8.75 15.67 5.68
CA SER A 14 -7.76 15.49 6.78
C SER A 14 -7.74 14.03 7.25
N GLN A 15 -8.77 13.23 6.99
CA GLN A 15 -8.76 11.79 7.31
C GLN A 15 -8.44 10.89 6.10
N LEU A 16 -8.71 11.31 4.85
CA LEU A 16 -8.25 10.62 3.64
C LEU A 16 -6.79 10.96 3.27
N LEU A 17 -6.34 12.18 3.53
CA LEU A 17 -5.02 12.70 3.14
C LEU A 17 -4.30 13.53 4.24
N GLY A 18 -4.92 13.81 5.38
CA GLY A 18 -4.25 14.36 6.58
C GLY A 18 -3.64 13.27 7.48
N THR A 19 -3.15 12.20 6.86
CA THR A 19 -2.45 11.05 7.44
C THR A 19 -1.07 11.38 8.07
N PHE A 20 -0.78 12.66 8.35
CA PHE A 20 0.58 13.18 8.10
C PHE A 20 1.01 14.38 8.96
N SER A 21 0.65 14.41 10.24
CA SER A 21 1.20 15.37 11.22
C SER A 21 1.89 14.61 12.34
N ASP A 22 3.23 14.57 12.36
CA ASP A 22 4.05 15.01 13.50
C ASP A 22 5.56 14.66 13.35
N VAL A 23 6.39 15.67 13.71
CA VAL A 23 7.84 15.69 14.06
C VAL A 23 8.89 15.82 12.93
N ALA A 24 9.84 16.76 13.14
CA ALA A 24 10.75 17.37 12.17
C ALA A 24 12.26 17.20 12.47
N ALA A 25 13.08 17.39 11.41
CA ALA A 25 14.35 18.16 11.28
C ALA A 25 15.76 17.48 11.18
N GLY A 26 16.43 17.73 10.02
CA GLY A 26 17.88 17.96 9.77
C GLY A 26 18.68 16.83 9.07
N THR A 27 19.64 16.97 8.13
CA THR A 27 20.30 18.06 7.33
C THR A 27 21.34 17.45 6.32
N ALA A 28 21.11 17.58 5.00
CA ALA A 28 21.97 17.91 3.82
C ALA A 28 23.43 17.37 3.58
N ASN A 29 23.70 16.71 2.41
CA ASN A 29 24.56 17.19 1.26
C ASN A 29 25.19 16.11 0.27
N PHE A 30 24.92 16.29 -1.06
CA PHE A 30 25.74 16.17 -2.33
C PHE A 30 26.37 14.86 -2.97
N TYR A 31 25.84 14.45 -4.17
CA TYR A 31 26.39 14.06 -5.54
C TYR A 31 27.69 13.19 -5.78
N PRO A 32 27.97 12.59 -7.00
CA PRO A 32 27.17 11.74 -7.93
C PRO A 32 27.90 10.55 -8.69
N SER A 33 27.09 9.67 -9.33
CA SER A 33 27.24 8.98 -10.66
C SER A 33 28.32 7.89 -10.95
N LEU A 34 27.93 6.68 -11.41
CA LEU A 34 27.94 6.21 -12.83
C LEU A 34 27.70 4.67 -13.00
N LEU A 35 27.13 4.32 -14.17
CA LEU A 35 26.74 3.00 -14.71
C LEU A 35 27.83 1.91 -14.74
N LEU A 36 27.42 0.62 -14.68
CA LEU A 36 27.61 -0.35 -15.80
C LEU A 36 26.99 -1.75 -15.53
N VAL A 37 26.53 -2.34 -16.64
CA VAL A 37 25.79 -3.59 -16.87
C VAL A 37 26.75 -4.76 -17.07
N VAL A 38 26.48 -5.97 -16.53
CA VAL A 38 26.70 -7.28 -17.19
C VAL A 38 25.80 -8.39 -16.57
N GLU A 39 25.10 -9.12 -17.44
CA GLU A 39 24.25 -10.31 -17.20
C GLU A 39 25.03 -11.64 -17.09
N LYS A 40 24.52 -12.65 -16.32
CA LYS A 40 24.08 -13.97 -16.85
C LYS A 40 23.53 -14.99 -15.79
N GLU A 41 22.24 -15.33 -15.97
CA GLU A 41 21.54 -16.65 -15.93
C GLU A 41 21.45 -17.60 -14.68
N ARG A 42 20.34 -17.46 -13.91
CA ARG A 42 19.24 -18.40 -13.43
C ARG A 42 19.50 -19.85 -12.91
N PRO A 43 18.60 -20.45 -12.06
CA PRO A 43 17.54 -19.88 -11.19
C PRO A 43 17.43 -20.54 -9.79
N GLU A 44 17.56 -19.75 -8.72
CA GLU A 44 16.74 -19.81 -7.50
C GLU A 44 17.03 -18.48 -6.75
N THR A 45 15.96 -17.78 -6.35
CA THR A 45 15.96 -16.48 -5.63
C THR A 45 16.68 -15.27 -6.26
N TYR A 46 16.13 -14.74 -7.37
CA TYR A 46 16.50 -13.42 -7.95
C TYR A 46 16.23 -12.19 -7.06
N ILE A 47 15.59 -12.37 -5.88
CA ILE A 47 15.41 -11.31 -4.87
C ILE A 47 16.75 -11.01 -4.17
N GLU A 48 17.62 -12.01 -4.00
CA GLU A 48 18.93 -11.82 -3.38
C GLU A 48 19.83 -10.89 -4.19
N THR A 49 19.84 -11.00 -5.52
CA THR A 49 20.80 -10.27 -6.38
C THR A 49 20.57 -8.76 -6.43
N ASP A 50 19.33 -8.30 -6.39
CA ASP A 50 19.02 -6.86 -6.41
C ASP A 50 19.12 -6.23 -5.00
N ILE A 51 18.70 -6.96 -3.95
CA ILE A 51 18.96 -6.55 -2.55
C ILE A 51 20.48 -6.45 -2.31
N LYS A 52 21.25 -7.42 -2.83
CA LYS A 52 22.71 -7.37 -2.83
C LYS A 52 23.15 -6.10 -3.56
N ALA A 53 22.74 -5.85 -4.82
CA ALA A 53 23.06 -4.63 -5.60
C ALA A 53 22.74 -3.28 -4.94
N GLU A 54 21.82 -3.22 -3.97
CA GLU A 54 21.43 -1.98 -3.28
C GLU A 54 22.07 -1.81 -1.90
N LEU A 55 22.26 -2.90 -1.14
CA LEU A 55 23.20 -2.95 0.00
C LEU A 55 24.56 -2.37 -0.42
N LEU A 56 24.88 -2.52 -1.70
CA LEU A 56 26.12 -2.12 -2.32
C LEU A 56 26.33 -0.64 -2.58
N GLY A 57 25.26 0.10 -2.83
CA GLY A 57 25.34 1.55 -2.94
C GLY A 57 25.33 2.23 -1.57
N SER A 58 24.71 1.59 -0.58
CA SER A 58 24.37 2.21 0.71
C SER A 58 25.36 1.94 1.85
N LEU A 59 26.12 0.83 1.80
CA LEU A 59 27.19 0.60 2.77
C LEU A 59 28.29 1.65 2.57
N ALA A 60 28.24 2.74 3.35
CA ALA A 60 29.31 3.73 3.36
C ALA A 60 30.65 3.01 3.61
N ARG A 61 31.68 3.34 2.81
CA ARG A 61 33.01 2.70 2.86
C ARG A 61 33.58 2.59 4.27
N LYS A 62 33.24 3.54 5.15
CA LYS A 62 33.66 3.60 6.55
C LYS A 62 33.02 2.48 7.40
N THR A 63 31.78 2.11 7.12
CA THR A 63 31.02 1.07 7.84
C THR A 63 31.41 -0.32 7.37
N ALA A 64 31.68 -0.48 6.07
CA ALA A 64 32.29 -1.68 5.51
C ALA A 64 33.64 -1.98 6.20
N LEU A 65 34.44 -0.94 6.44
CA LEU A 65 35.72 -1.04 7.15
C LEU A 65 35.54 -1.33 8.65
N SER A 66 34.58 -0.72 9.35
CA SER A 66 34.31 -1.02 10.77
C SER A 66 33.77 -2.44 11.00
N LEU A 67 32.87 -2.91 10.12
CA LEU A 67 32.39 -4.30 10.14
C LEU A 67 33.53 -5.27 9.83
N PHE A 68 34.39 -4.91 8.87
CA PHE A 68 35.58 -5.68 8.53
C PHE A 68 36.59 -5.74 9.67
N ASP A 69 36.88 -4.64 10.38
CA ASP A 69 37.79 -4.64 11.53
C ASP A 69 37.26 -5.60 12.63
N TYR A 70 35.94 -5.62 12.86
CA TYR A 70 35.33 -6.62 13.75
C TYR A 70 35.51 -8.06 13.26
N PHE A 71 35.33 -8.33 11.97
CA PHE A 71 35.56 -9.68 11.43
C PHE A 71 37.05 -10.06 11.36
N SER A 72 37.93 -9.07 11.28
CA SER A 72 39.39 -9.26 11.31
C SER A 72 39.87 -9.64 12.71
N ASP A 73 39.21 -9.12 13.76
CA ASP A 73 39.46 -9.46 15.16
C ASP A 73 38.86 -10.82 15.58
N VAL A 74 37.95 -11.40 14.79
CA VAL A 74 37.29 -12.68 15.07
C VAL A 74 37.75 -13.77 14.09
N ASP A 75 39.04 -14.14 14.05
CA ASP A 75 39.58 -15.35 13.37
C ASP A 75 39.00 -15.70 11.96
N VAL A 76 38.41 -14.74 11.22
CA VAL A 76 37.77 -15.00 9.91
C VAL A 76 38.84 -15.18 8.82
N CYS A 77 40.05 -14.67 9.04
CA CYS A 77 41.16 -14.85 8.11
C CYS A 77 41.66 -16.29 7.97
N CYS A 78 41.27 -17.22 8.87
CA CYS A 78 41.73 -18.61 8.81
C CYS A 78 40.86 -19.54 7.93
N GLN A 79 39.68 -19.14 7.45
CA GLN A 79 38.80 -20.03 6.67
C GLN A 79 38.73 -19.74 5.17
N ILE A 80 39.39 -18.69 4.67
CA ILE A 80 39.49 -18.44 3.22
C ILE A 80 40.52 -19.39 2.54
N GLU A 81 41.31 -20.14 3.31
CA GLU A 81 42.37 -21.01 2.77
C GLU A 81 41.92 -22.37 2.20
N THR A 82 40.64 -22.77 2.29
CA THR A 82 40.25 -24.16 1.94
C THR A 82 39.60 -24.38 0.57
N THR A 83 39.46 -23.38 -0.31
CA THR A 83 38.86 -23.58 -1.65
C THR A 83 39.81 -23.38 -2.84
N GLN A 84 41.11 -23.19 -2.63
CA GLN A 84 42.09 -23.26 -3.73
C GLN A 84 43.23 -24.23 -3.41
N GLY A 85 43.42 -25.20 -4.30
CA GLY A 85 44.43 -26.25 -4.18
C GLY A 85 45.87 -25.72 -4.17
N PRO A 86 46.84 -26.60 -3.87
CA PRO A 86 48.17 -26.19 -3.48
C PRO A 86 49.01 -25.79 -4.69
N SER A 87 49.22 -24.49 -4.90
CA SER A 87 50.37 -24.00 -5.65
C SER A 87 51.05 -22.88 -4.89
N SER A 88 52.09 -23.31 -4.16
CA SER A 88 53.30 -22.61 -3.73
C SER A 88 53.41 -21.11 -4.05
N GLY A 89 53.24 -20.31 -3.00
CA GLY A 89 53.72 -18.94 -2.90
C GLY A 89 53.41 -18.41 -1.51
N ARG A 90 54.39 -18.38 -0.60
CA ARG A 90 54.25 -17.71 0.69
C ARG A 90 53.97 -16.22 0.41
N TYR A 91 52.75 -15.78 0.64
CA TYR A 91 52.43 -14.38 0.82
C TYR A 91 52.17 -14.15 2.30
N GLU A 92 53.04 -13.34 2.89
CA GLU A 92 52.98 -12.89 4.28
C GLU A 92 51.66 -12.18 4.57
N THR A 93 51.07 -12.52 5.73
CA THR A 93 50.20 -11.70 6.59
C THR A 93 49.28 -10.68 5.89
N SER A 94 47.98 -11.00 5.88
CA SER A 94 46.87 -10.06 6.16
C SER A 94 47.17 -8.59 5.86
N ASN A 95 46.98 -8.19 4.60
CA ASN A 95 47.15 -6.80 4.19
C ASN A 95 45.80 -6.05 4.21
N PRO A 96 45.52 -5.19 5.20
CA PRO A 96 44.30 -4.36 5.22
C PRO A 96 44.15 -3.47 3.97
N GLN A 97 45.22 -3.25 3.20
CA GLN A 97 45.15 -2.53 1.92
C GLN A 97 44.49 -3.33 0.78
N LEU A 98 44.48 -4.68 0.82
CA LEU A 98 43.83 -5.49 -0.23
C LEU A 98 42.29 -5.40 -0.13
N CYS A 99 41.74 -5.40 1.09
CA CYS A 99 40.29 -5.30 1.33
C CYS A 99 39.74 -3.88 1.21
N SER A 100 40.58 -2.84 1.34
CA SER A 100 40.19 -1.45 0.98
C SER A 100 39.79 -1.27 -0.50
N LYS A 101 40.11 -2.28 -1.32
CA LYS A 101 39.77 -2.42 -2.74
C LYS A 101 38.73 -3.51 -3.01
N MET A 102 38.26 -4.24 -2.00
CA MET A 102 37.21 -5.24 -2.19
C MET A 102 35.94 -4.53 -2.65
N PRO A 103 35.32 -5.02 -3.73
CA PRO A 103 33.98 -4.62 -4.08
C PRO A 103 33.06 -4.83 -2.87
N ILE A 104 32.22 -3.84 -2.57
CA ILE A 104 31.19 -3.93 -1.51
C ILE A 104 30.32 -5.23 -1.61
N PRO A 105 30.12 -5.93 -2.78
CA PRO A 105 29.27 -7.14 -2.87
C PRO A 105 29.82 -8.26 -2.02
N GLU A 106 31.14 -8.37 -2.06
CA GLU A 106 31.87 -9.41 -1.35
C GLU A 106 31.81 -9.14 0.16
N ILE A 107 31.82 -7.87 0.59
CA ILE A 107 31.68 -7.49 1.99
C ILE A 107 30.28 -7.83 2.53
N CYS A 108 29.22 -7.57 1.77
CA CYS A 108 27.85 -7.89 2.17
C CYS A 108 27.61 -9.40 2.24
N ILE A 109 28.13 -10.17 1.28
CA ILE A 109 28.11 -11.63 1.30
C ILE A 109 28.87 -12.17 2.52
N LEU A 110 30.00 -11.56 2.89
CA LEU A 110 30.73 -11.93 4.10
C LEU A 110 29.92 -11.66 5.36
N ILE A 111 29.27 -10.50 5.48
CA ILE A 111 28.39 -10.17 6.62
C ILE A 111 27.24 -11.17 6.71
N GLU A 112 26.57 -11.46 5.59
CA GLU A 112 25.47 -12.42 5.53
C GLU A 112 25.94 -13.82 5.95
N ASN A 113 27.04 -14.30 5.38
CA ASN A 113 27.62 -15.60 5.72
C ASN A 113 27.97 -15.68 7.21
N GLN A 114 28.54 -14.63 7.78
CA GLN A 114 28.88 -14.58 9.21
C GLN A 114 27.64 -14.56 10.10
N PHE A 115 26.61 -13.82 9.70
CA PHE A 115 25.32 -13.81 10.39
C PHE A 115 24.69 -15.21 10.39
N VAL A 116 24.74 -15.92 9.25
CA VAL A 116 24.25 -17.30 9.10
C VAL A 116 25.06 -18.26 9.96
N LEU A 117 26.39 -18.23 9.88
CA LEU A 117 27.28 -19.11 10.64
C LEU A 117 27.06 -18.96 12.15
N ARG A 118 27.03 -17.72 12.68
CA ARG A 118 26.76 -17.48 14.10
C ARG A 118 25.37 -17.86 14.54
N SER A 119 24.39 -17.74 13.64
CA SER A 119 23.02 -18.21 13.91
C SER A 119 23.01 -19.74 14.05
N GLN A 120 23.71 -20.46 13.16
CA GLN A 120 23.85 -21.92 13.19
C GLN A 120 24.57 -22.40 14.46
N GLU A 121 25.70 -21.79 14.82
CA GLU A 121 26.43 -22.11 16.06
C GLU A 121 25.55 -21.94 17.31
N ASN A 122 24.74 -20.89 17.36
CA ASN A 122 23.82 -20.63 18.48
C ASN A 122 22.64 -21.60 18.52
N THR A 123 22.16 -22.09 17.37
CA THR A 123 21.10 -23.11 17.33
C THR A 123 21.62 -24.51 17.67
N ASP A 124 22.86 -24.83 17.33
CA ASP A 124 23.45 -26.15 17.59
C ASP A 124 23.89 -26.31 19.04
N THR A 125 24.22 -25.21 19.71
CA THR A 125 24.69 -25.20 21.11
C THR A 125 23.60 -24.90 22.15
N SER A 126 22.37 -24.55 21.74
CA SER A 126 21.31 -24.16 22.67
C SER A 126 19.92 -24.72 22.32
N THR A 127 19.13 -25.08 23.32
CA THR A 127 17.70 -25.48 23.17
C THR A 127 16.77 -24.31 22.81
N LYS A 128 17.31 -23.19 22.32
CA LYS A 128 16.56 -21.95 22.09
C LYS A 128 15.90 -21.94 20.71
N THR A 129 14.86 -21.13 20.55
CA THR A 129 14.19 -20.96 19.26
C THR A 129 15.09 -20.21 18.27
N SER A 130 14.87 -20.40 16.97
CA SER A 130 15.56 -19.64 15.91
C SER A 130 15.38 -18.13 16.04
N ALA A 131 14.22 -17.66 16.51
CA ALA A 131 14.01 -16.25 16.87
C ALA A 131 14.97 -15.76 17.97
N ALA A 132 15.22 -16.57 19.00
CA ALA A 132 16.12 -16.21 20.09
C ALA A 132 17.59 -16.20 19.64
N ALA A 133 17.98 -17.12 18.76
CA ALA A 133 19.29 -17.09 18.11
C ALA A 133 19.44 -15.82 17.26
N HIS A 134 18.46 -15.51 16.41
CA HIS A 134 18.45 -14.30 15.58
C HIS A 134 18.59 -13.01 16.41
N ARG A 135 17.78 -12.85 17.48
CA ARG A 135 17.87 -11.71 18.39
C ARG A 135 19.24 -11.57 19.06
N ARG A 136 19.89 -12.69 19.38
CA ARG A 136 21.23 -12.68 19.97
C ARG A 136 22.27 -12.21 18.96
N VAL A 137 22.27 -12.78 17.76
CA VAL A 137 23.20 -12.40 16.69
C VAL A 137 23.00 -10.92 16.35
N LEU A 138 21.76 -10.45 16.21
CA LEU A 138 21.47 -9.04 15.96
C LEU A 138 22.06 -8.12 17.04
N LYS A 139 22.01 -8.51 18.32
CA LYS A 139 22.60 -7.74 19.42
C LYS A 139 24.12 -7.68 19.34
N GLU A 140 24.77 -8.75 18.86
CA GLU A 140 26.22 -8.76 18.62
C GLU A 140 26.60 -7.80 17.49
N PHE A 141 25.77 -7.71 16.44
CA PHE A 141 25.99 -6.83 15.29
C PHE A 141 25.48 -5.39 15.45
N GLN A 142 24.65 -5.13 16.47
CA GLN A 142 24.01 -3.82 16.69
C GLN A 142 24.97 -2.62 16.62
N PRO A 143 26.16 -2.62 17.27
CA PRO A 143 27.06 -1.46 17.26
C PRO A 143 27.52 -1.03 15.87
N TYR A 144 27.48 -1.95 14.90
CA TYR A 144 27.95 -1.73 13.55
C TYR A 144 26.82 -1.35 12.58
N LEU A 145 25.60 -1.78 12.88
CA LEU A 145 24.43 -1.63 12.00
C LEU A 145 23.54 -0.44 12.39
N GLN A 146 23.65 0.05 13.62
CA GLN A 146 22.76 1.10 14.17
C GLN A 146 22.89 2.49 13.51
N ASP A 147 23.92 2.73 12.71
CA ASP A 147 24.13 4.00 12.00
C ASP A 147 23.79 3.87 10.50
N ILE A 148 23.16 2.76 10.10
CA ILE A 148 22.92 2.42 8.70
C ILE A 148 21.42 2.51 8.35
N HIS A 149 21.10 3.41 7.43
CA HIS A 149 19.75 3.61 6.88
C HIS A 149 19.74 3.18 5.40
N THR A 150 19.42 1.91 5.10
CA THR A 150 19.45 1.35 3.73
C THR A 150 18.08 0.91 3.21
N LEU A 151 18.03 0.60 1.91
CA LEU A 151 16.97 -0.11 1.17
C LEU A 151 16.75 -1.58 1.54
N CYS A 152 17.57 -2.17 2.42
CA CYS A 152 17.34 -3.51 2.93
C CYS A 152 16.93 -3.45 4.41
N SER A 153 16.09 -4.38 4.87
CA SER A 153 15.81 -4.52 6.31
C SER A 153 17.10 -4.94 7.03
N MET A 154 17.78 -4.00 7.69
CA MET A 154 19.06 -4.21 8.40
C MET A 154 18.99 -5.25 9.52
N ILE A 155 17.79 -5.66 9.91
CA ILE A 155 17.56 -6.68 10.92
C ILE A 155 17.74 -8.09 10.37
N CYS A 156 17.19 -8.37 9.18
CA CYS A 156 17.26 -9.71 8.59
C CYS A 156 18.20 -9.80 7.37
N LEU A 157 18.64 -8.67 6.81
CA LEU A 157 19.50 -8.57 5.62
C LEU A 157 18.97 -9.26 4.33
N GLN A 158 17.79 -9.88 4.40
CA GLN A 158 17.23 -10.73 3.35
C GLN A 158 15.95 -10.21 2.71
N ARG A 159 15.22 -9.30 3.37
CA ARG A 159 13.89 -8.87 2.92
C ARG A 159 13.89 -7.38 2.64
N PRO A 160 13.16 -6.92 1.61
CA PRO A 160 12.94 -5.51 1.42
C PRO A 160 12.26 -4.94 2.68
N PRO A 161 12.63 -3.74 3.11
CA PRO A 161 11.96 -3.05 4.18
C PRO A 161 10.55 -2.69 3.74
N GLU A 162 9.61 -2.66 4.67
CA GLU A 162 8.24 -2.21 4.42
C GLU A 162 7.92 -0.94 5.19
N HIS A 163 8.63 -0.68 6.29
CA HIS A 163 8.36 0.44 7.19
C HIS A 163 9.65 1.17 7.56
N LYS A 164 9.72 2.48 7.34
CA LYS A 164 10.80 3.33 7.86
C LYS A 164 10.37 3.91 9.21
N LEU A 165 11.09 3.51 10.26
CA LEU A 165 10.84 3.93 11.63
C LEU A 165 11.30 5.39 11.87
N PRO A 166 10.80 6.08 12.90
CA PRO A 166 11.18 7.48 13.20
C PRO A 166 12.69 7.72 13.40
N CYS A 167 13.42 6.69 13.83
CA CYS A 167 14.88 6.74 13.93
C CYS A 167 15.62 6.64 12.57
N GLY A 168 14.89 6.55 11.45
CA GLY A 168 15.41 6.37 10.09
C GLY A 168 15.65 4.92 9.68
N HIS A 169 15.62 3.96 10.60
CA HIS A 169 15.84 2.55 10.25
C HIS A 169 14.64 1.92 9.56
N ALA A 170 14.91 1.12 8.53
CA ALA A 170 13.90 0.43 7.76
C ALA A 170 13.73 -1.04 8.23
N VAL A 171 12.49 -1.51 8.36
CA VAL A 171 12.16 -2.85 8.88
C VAL A 171 11.09 -3.53 8.00
N CYS A 172 11.21 -4.86 7.81
CA CYS A 172 10.20 -5.65 7.12
C CYS A 172 9.13 -6.22 8.08
N ASP A 173 7.96 -6.59 7.54
CA ASP A 173 6.86 -7.19 8.31
C ASP A 173 7.29 -8.39 9.15
N THR A 174 8.14 -9.26 8.60
CA THR A 174 8.60 -10.46 9.31
C THR A 174 9.45 -10.10 10.53
N CYS A 175 10.31 -9.09 10.43
CA CYS A 175 11.12 -8.64 11.55
C CYS A 175 10.25 -8.04 12.66
N ILE A 176 9.22 -7.26 12.33
CA ILE A 176 8.25 -6.78 13.32
C ILE A 176 7.58 -7.97 14.03
N GLN A 177 7.10 -8.97 13.28
CA GLN A 177 6.47 -10.17 13.88
C GLN A 177 7.40 -10.98 14.77
N ILE A 178 8.71 -10.96 14.52
CA ILE A 178 9.73 -11.64 15.31
C ILE A 178 10.09 -10.84 16.56
N HIS A 179 10.21 -9.51 16.45
CA HIS A 179 10.78 -8.68 17.52
C HIS A 179 9.75 -8.03 18.43
N HIS A 180 8.50 -7.93 17.98
CA HIS A 180 7.42 -7.26 18.71
C HIS A 180 6.23 -8.20 18.91
N GLU A 181 5.51 -7.98 20.00
CA GLU A 181 4.25 -8.68 20.26
C GLU A 181 3.12 -7.98 19.50
N SER A 182 2.20 -8.77 18.96
CA SER A 182 0.96 -8.21 18.41
C SER A 182 0.12 -7.65 19.55
N SER A 183 -0.71 -6.65 19.26
CA SER A 183 -1.69 -6.15 20.22
C SER A 183 -2.58 -7.31 20.69
N GLY A 184 -2.87 -7.36 21.99
CA GLY A 184 -3.61 -8.48 22.59
C GLY A 184 -5.02 -8.69 22.00
N HIS A 185 -5.56 -7.68 21.33
CA HIS A 185 -6.88 -7.71 20.70
C HIS A 185 -6.82 -8.11 19.22
N ASP A 186 -5.71 -7.86 18.52
CA ASP A 186 -5.60 -8.04 17.07
C ASP A 186 -4.22 -8.62 16.67
N PRO A 187 -4.17 -9.89 16.20
CA PRO A 187 -2.91 -10.58 15.92
C PRO A 187 -2.11 -10.01 14.73
N TRP A 188 -2.70 -9.06 14.00
CA TRP A 188 -2.11 -8.40 12.85
C TRP A 188 -1.78 -6.92 13.08
N SER A 189 -1.99 -6.40 14.29
CA SER A 189 -1.60 -5.06 14.70
C SER A 189 -0.43 -5.15 15.70
N PHE A 190 0.59 -4.32 15.53
CA PHE A 190 1.81 -4.33 16.35
C PHE A 190 2.09 -2.92 16.86
N GLU A 191 2.26 -2.77 18.16
CA GLU A 191 2.71 -1.51 18.78
C GLU A 191 4.21 -1.58 19.03
N LEU A 192 4.95 -0.72 18.35
CA LEU A 192 6.40 -0.63 18.46
C LEU A 192 6.76 0.49 19.43
N GLU A 193 7.30 0.11 20.58
CA GLU A 193 7.82 1.04 21.60
C GLU A 193 9.25 1.50 21.30
N GLU A 194 10.02 0.68 20.58
CA GLU A 194 11.41 0.95 20.25
C GLU A 194 11.83 0.33 18.91
N CYS A 195 12.91 0.86 18.34
CA CYS A 195 13.58 0.27 17.19
C CYS A 195 14.23 -1.06 17.59
N PRO A 196 13.99 -2.17 16.85
CA PRO A 196 14.63 -3.45 17.15
C PRO A 196 16.15 -3.43 16.93
N LEU A 197 16.66 -2.48 16.13
CA LEU A 197 18.07 -2.30 15.82
C LEU A 197 18.77 -1.33 16.79
N CYS A 198 18.51 -0.01 16.68
CA CYS A 198 19.23 1.00 17.46
C CYS A 198 18.68 1.26 18.87
N LYS A 199 17.53 0.67 19.25
CA LYS A 199 16.89 0.85 20.56
C LYS A 199 16.39 2.26 20.87
N SER A 200 16.33 3.14 19.87
CA SER A 200 15.60 4.41 20.00
C SER A 200 14.14 4.14 20.34
N THR A 201 13.66 4.74 21.42
CA THR A 201 12.26 4.64 21.86
C THR A 201 11.38 5.61 21.09
N PHE A 202 10.12 5.25 20.86
CA PHE A 202 9.16 6.05 20.13
C PHE A 202 8.05 6.57 21.06
N THR A 203 7.89 7.89 21.08
CA THR A 203 6.79 8.57 21.79
C THR A 203 6.17 9.62 20.87
N PRO A 204 4.93 9.42 20.37
CA PRO A 204 4.06 8.26 20.58
C PRO A 204 4.62 6.96 19.98
N ARG A 205 4.05 5.82 20.38
CA ARG A 205 4.40 4.49 19.84
C ARG A 205 4.05 4.42 18.35
N VAL A 206 4.82 3.65 17.60
CA VAL A 206 4.52 3.40 16.18
C VAL A 206 3.60 2.19 16.08
N THR A 207 2.43 2.36 15.46
CA THR A 207 1.50 1.26 15.20
C THR A 207 1.67 0.77 13.77
N VAL A 208 1.89 -0.53 13.60
CA VAL A 208 1.97 -1.19 12.29
C VAL A 208 0.86 -2.22 12.19
N LYS A 209 -0.08 -2.01 11.26
CA LYS A 209 -1.14 -2.95 10.93
C LYS A 209 -0.81 -3.68 9.65
N MET A 210 -0.80 -5.00 9.72
CA MET A 210 -0.52 -5.90 8.60
C MET A 210 -1.82 -6.46 8.03
N HIS A 211 -1.78 -6.83 6.74
CA HIS A 211 -2.90 -7.53 6.11
C HIS A 211 -3.06 -8.94 6.68
N ASN A 212 -4.28 -9.31 7.04
CA ASN A 212 -4.62 -10.67 7.43
C ASN A 212 -4.73 -11.55 6.16
N PRO A 213 -3.88 -12.58 5.98
CA PRO A 213 -3.93 -13.45 4.80
C PRO A 213 -5.26 -14.17 4.59
N ALA A 214 -6.08 -14.32 5.65
CA ALA A 214 -7.41 -14.92 5.57
C ALA A 214 -8.46 -14.02 4.89
N ARG A 215 -8.17 -12.72 4.72
CA ARG A 215 -9.03 -11.73 4.10
C ARG A 215 -8.62 -11.49 2.65
N GLY A 216 -9.62 -11.21 1.79
CA GLY A 216 -9.36 -10.63 0.48
C GLY A 216 -9.09 -9.13 0.58
N PHE A 217 -8.39 -8.57 -0.41
CA PHE A 217 -8.14 -7.13 -0.49
C PHE A 217 -9.37 -6.35 -0.95
N ARG A 218 -9.53 -5.16 -0.40
CA ARG A 218 -10.50 -4.15 -0.81
C ARG A 218 -9.74 -2.94 -1.35
N VAL A 219 -9.98 -2.59 -2.60
CA VAL A 219 -9.22 -1.59 -3.34
C VAL A 219 -10.11 -0.41 -3.67
N LEU A 220 -9.65 0.80 -3.34
CA LEU A 220 -10.27 2.05 -3.74
C LEU A 220 -9.43 2.70 -4.84
N CYS A 221 -10.03 2.87 -6.02
CA CYS A 221 -9.47 3.60 -7.14
C CYS A 221 -10.13 4.96 -7.24
N LEU A 222 -9.33 6.03 -7.32
CA LEU A 222 -9.82 7.39 -7.52
C LEU A 222 -9.39 7.90 -8.89
N ASP A 223 -10.29 8.48 -9.67
CA ASP A 223 -9.95 9.12 -10.94
C ASP A 223 -9.30 10.48 -10.75
N GLY A 224 -8.51 10.92 -11.74
CA GLY A 224 -8.07 12.30 -11.84
C GLY A 224 -9.16 13.24 -12.36
N GLY A 225 -9.22 14.47 -11.83
CA GLY A 225 -10.26 15.41 -12.25
C GLY A 225 -10.20 16.86 -11.74
N GLY A 226 -9.09 17.30 -11.15
CA GLY A 226 -8.96 18.68 -10.65
C GLY A 226 -10.03 19.02 -9.61
N CYS A 227 -10.72 20.17 -9.75
CA CYS A 227 -11.77 20.59 -8.82
C CYS A 227 -13.01 19.68 -8.79
N ARG A 228 -13.14 18.77 -9.77
CA ARG A 228 -14.22 17.78 -9.83
C ARG A 228 -14.07 16.66 -8.81
N GLY A 229 -12.92 16.58 -8.14
CA GLY A 229 -12.69 15.62 -7.06
C GLY A 229 -13.64 15.76 -5.86
N ILE A 230 -14.40 16.85 -5.79
CA ILE A 230 -15.53 16.91 -4.85
C ILE A 230 -16.55 15.77 -5.05
N ILE A 231 -16.67 15.20 -6.25
CA ILE A 231 -17.61 14.12 -6.57
C ILE A 231 -17.27 12.83 -5.81
N PRO A 232 -16.09 12.21 -5.97
CA PRO A 232 -15.72 11.03 -5.19
C PRO A 232 -15.70 11.28 -3.68
N LEU A 233 -15.40 12.51 -3.22
CA LEU A 233 -15.54 12.85 -1.80
C LEU A 233 -16.99 12.78 -1.31
N LYS A 234 -17.94 13.26 -2.11
CA LYS A 234 -19.36 13.11 -1.80
C LYS A 234 -19.83 11.67 -1.83
N PHE A 235 -19.24 10.86 -2.71
CA PHE A 235 -19.46 9.42 -2.69
C PHE A 235 -18.98 8.79 -1.37
N LEU A 236 -17.74 9.06 -0.96
CA LEU A 236 -17.17 8.49 0.25
C LEU A 236 -17.94 8.92 1.50
N GLN A 237 -18.39 10.18 1.55
CA GLN A 237 -19.29 10.66 2.60
C GLN A 237 -20.62 9.88 2.60
N ALA A 238 -21.26 9.73 1.43
CA ALA A 238 -22.51 8.99 1.32
C ALA A 238 -22.34 7.50 1.69
N LEU A 239 -21.19 6.91 1.39
CA LEU A 239 -20.84 5.55 1.77
C LEU A 239 -20.65 5.41 3.28
N GLU A 240 -19.94 6.34 3.91
CA GLU A 240 -19.77 6.39 5.37
C GLU A 240 -21.12 6.50 6.09
N ASP A 241 -21.95 7.45 5.64
CA ASP A 241 -23.33 7.63 6.13
C ASP A 241 -24.17 6.35 5.95
N ARG A 242 -23.94 5.58 4.88
CA ARG A 242 -24.69 4.36 4.57
C ARG A 242 -24.22 3.15 5.36
N ILE A 243 -22.92 3.04 5.63
CA ILE A 243 -22.34 2.00 6.49
C ILE A 243 -22.78 2.20 7.94
N ASP A 244 -22.88 3.46 8.38
CA ASP A 244 -23.39 3.86 9.70
C ASP A 244 -22.68 3.13 10.86
N LEU A 245 -21.35 3.08 10.78
CA LEU A 245 -20.48 2.61 11.83
C LEU A 245 -19.57 3.76 12.27
N PRO A 246 -19.21 3.86 13.57
CA PRO A 246 -18.19 4.80 14.03
C PRO A 246 -16.79 4.30 13.64
N LEU A 247 -16.58 4.16 12.34
CA LEU A 247 -15.40 3.70 11.65
C LEU A 247 -15.16 4.63 10.46
N PRO A 248 -14.01 5.32 10.40
CA PRO A 248 -13.69 6.15 9.25
C PRO A 248 -13.73 5.33 7.95
N VAL A 249 -14.34 5.89 6.89
CA VAL A 249 -14.57 5.18 5.63
C VAL A 249 -13.31 4.55 5.04
N GLN A 250 -12.14 5.16 5.26
CA GLN A 250 -10.85 4.69 4.75
C GLN A 250 -10.49 3.29 5.27
N GLN A 251 -10.87 2.97 6.52
CA GLN A 251 -10.55 1.67 7.12
C GLN A 251 -11.36 0.51 6.52
N ASN A 252 -12.32 0.80 5.63
CA ASN A 252 -13.00 -0.20 4.81
C ASN A 252 -12.20 -0.62 3.57
N PHE A 253 -11.05 0.01 3.30
CA PHE A 253 -10.20 -0.30 2.15
C PHE A 253 -8.77 -0.59 2.60
N ASP A 254 -8.11 -1.50 1.90
CA ASP A 254 -6.75 -1.97 2.21
C ASP A 254 -5.73 -1.37 1.23
N ILE A 255 -6.15 -1.04 -0.01
CA ILE A 255 -5.30 -0.44 -1.04
C ILE A 255 -5.99 0.78 -1.65
N PHE A 256 -5.23 1.85 -1.83
CA PHE A 256 -5.64 3.09 -2.46
C PHE A 256 -4.79 3.35 -3.69
N VAL A 257 -5.42 3.53 -4.85
CA VAL A 257 -4.73 3.82 -6.11
C VAL A 257 -5.29 5.10 -6.72
N ALA A 258 -4.43 6.08 -6.99
CA ALA A 258 -4.84 7.37 -7.55
C ALA A 258 -3.83 7.90 -8.59
N PRO A 259 -4.29 8.40 -9.76
CA PRO A 259 -3.46 9.00 -10.80
C PRO A 259 -3.34 10.53 -10.70
N SER A 260 -4.06 11.16 -9.76
CA SER A 260 -4.04 12.59 -9.47
C SER A 260 -4.46 12.85 -8.02
N SER A 261 -3.94 13.92 -7.40
CA SER A 261 -4.46 14.41 -6.12
C SER A 261 -5.53 15.47 -6.38
N GLU A 262 -6.69 15.29 -5.75
CA GLU A 262 -7.85 16.14 -5.98
C GLU A 262 -7.73 17.41 -5.15
N ILE A 263 -7.73 18.57 -5.80
CA ILE A 263 -7.68 19.83 -5.07
C ILE A 263 -9.11 20.37 -4.95
N PHE A 264 -9.60 20.55 -3.72
CA PHE A 264 -11.00 20.87 -3.44
C PHE A 264 -11.15 22.16 -2.62
N GLY A 265 -12.37 22.71 -2.60
CA GLY A 265 -12.75 23.80 -1.71
C GLY A 265 -11.81 25.02 -1.78
N ASN A 266 -11.30 25.44 -0.62
CA ASN A 266 -10.39 26.58 -0.52
C ASN A 266 -8.98 26.27 -1.06
N LEU A 267 -8.53 25.01 -0.97
CA LEU A 267 -7.28 24.56 -1.62
C LEU A 267 -7.38 24.68 -3.14
N ALA A 268 -8.54 24.37 -3.72
CA ALA A 268 -8.76 24.50 -5.16
C ALA A 268 -8.68 25.97 -5.59
N LYS A 269 -9.28 26.87 -4.80
CA LYS A 269 -9.21 28.31 -5.06
C LYS A 269 -7.77 28.83 -5.00
N GLU A 270 -6.99 28.35 -4.04
CA GLU A 270 -5.58 28.72 -3.89
C GLU A 270 -4.69 28.14 -5.01
N ALA A 271 -4.91 26.87 -5.37
CA ALA A 271 -4.19 26.21 -6.45
C ALA A 271 -4.49 26.83 -7.82
N PHE A 272 -5.75 27.16 -8.09
CA PHE A 272 -6.21 27.78 -9.33
C PHE A 272 -6.29 29.30 -9.24
N GLU A 273 -5.50 29.93 -8.35
CA GLU A 273 -5.44 31.38 -8.27
C GLU A 273 -4.78 31.96 -9.54
N PRO A 274 -5.44 32.88 -10.26
CA PRO A 274 -4.88 33.49 -11.46
C PRO A 274 -3.60 34.28 -11.18
N ARG A 275 -2.68 34.31 -12.15
CA ARG A 275 -1.44 35.10 -12.05
C ARG A 275 -1.76 36.59 -11.92
N GLN A 276 -1.48 37.16 -10.75
CA GLN A 276 -1.57 38.60 -10.55
C GLN A 276 -0.40 39.30 -11.23
N LEU A 277 -0.68 40.32 -12.06
CA LEU A 277 0.33 41.19 -12.67
C LEU A 277 0.35 42.51 -11.88
N PRO A 278 1.51 42.97 -11.38
CA PRO A 278 1.61 44.08 -10.42
C PRO A 278 1.24 45.48 -10.97
N LEU A 279 0.82 45.59 -12.23
CA LEU A 279 0.45 46.86 -12.85
C LEU A 279 -0.86 46.70 -13.61
N LEU A 280 -1.97 47.24 -13.05
CA LEU A 280 -3.16 47.80 -13.72
C LEU A 280 -4.45 47.51 -12.93
N SER A 281 -4.79 48.41 -12.02
CA SER A 281 -6.07 48.43 -11.29
C SER A 281 -7.16 49.27 -11.99
N LEU A 282 -6.96 49.66 -13.26
CA LEU A 282 -7.92 50.47 -14.03
C LEU A 282 -8.76 49.58 -14.99
N PRO A 283 -10.10 49.73 -15.04
CA PRO A 283 -11.00 48.83 -15.79
C PRO A 283 -10.77 48.83 -17.31
N LEU A 284 -10.29 49.92 -17.91
CA LEU A 284 -9.91 49.99 -19.33
C LEU A 284 -8.72 49.08 -19.70
N LEU A 285 -7.91 48.73 -18.72
CA LEU A 285 -6.72 47.90 -18.88
C LEU A 285 -6.97 46.44 -18.46
N ALA A 286 -8.20 46.09 -18.04
CA ALA A 286 -8.62 44.73 -17.73
C ALA A 286 -8.50 43.77 -18.93
N VAL A 287 -8.79 44.27 -20.14
CA VAL A 287 -8.60 43.48 -21.37
C VAL A 287 -7.12 43.24 -21.65
N LEU A 288 -6.28 44.25 -21.43
CA LEU A 288 -4.83 44.15 -21.63
C LEU A 288 -4.18 43.22 -20.60
N THR A 289 -4.64 43.20 -19.35
CA THR A 289 -4.16 42.27 -18.32
C THR A 289 -4.53 40.83 -18.65
N VAL A 290 -5.75 40.55 -19.13
CA VAL A 290 -6.15 39.21 -19.60
C VAL A 290 -5.30 38.77 -20.80
N LEU A 291 -5.03 39.67 -21.75
CA LEU A 291 -4.15 39.39 -22.90
C LEU A 291 -2.72 39.10 -22.43
N MET A 292 -2.16 39.93 -21.55
CA MET A 292 -0.83 39.73 -20.97
C MET A 292 -0.73 38.43 -20.16
N GLN A 293 -1.74 38.09 -19.36
CA GLN A 293 -1.82 36.80 -18.67
C GLN A 293 -1.81 35.63 -19.65
N THR A 294 -2.52 35.75 -20.78
CA THR A 294 -2.55 34.73 -21.83
C THR A 294 -1.18 34.58 -22.49
N VAL A 295 -0.52 35.69 -22.83
CA VAL A 295 0.84 35.69 -23.39
C VAL A 295 1.83 35.07 -22.41
N VAL A 296 1.81 35.45 -21.13
CA VAL A 296 2.67 34.86 -20.10
C VAL A 296 2.36 33.38 -19.93
N SER A 297 1.10 32.96 -20.00
CA SER A 297 0.73 31.53 -19.90
C SER A 297 1.24 30.72 -21.08
N LEU A 298 1.21 31.28 -22.30
CA LEU A 298 1.81 30.67 -23.48
C LEU A 298 3.34 30.59 -23.37
N LEU A 299 3.99 31.67 -22.94
CA LEU A 299 5.45 31.71 -22.76
C LEU A 299 5.92 30.77 -21.64
N THR A 300 5.16 30.65 -20.56
CA THR A 300 5.50 29.78 -19.43
C THR A 300 5.04 28.34 -19.63
N GLY A 301 4.20 28.06 -20.64
CA GLY A 301 3.61 26.76 -20.90
C GLY A 301 2.56 26.32 -19.88
N CYS A 302 2.11 27.21 -18.99
CA CYS A 302 1.11 26.89 -17.96
C CYS A 302 0.16 28.06 -17.66
N LYS A 303 -1.10 27.75 -17.41
CA LYS A 303 -2.17 28.69 -17.09
C LYS A 303 -2.02 29.27 -15.69
N TYR A 304 -1.65 28.44 -14.72
CA TYR A 304 -1.57 28.81 -13.31
C TYR A 304 -0.11 28.83 -12.81
N PRO A 305 0.24 29.75 -11.90
CA PRO A 305 1.53 29.71 -11.21
C PRO A 305 1.68 28.44 -10.35
N THR A 306 2.89 27.87 -10.32
CA THR A 306 3.22 26.68 -9.49
C THR A 306 3.04 26.92 -7.99
N LYS A 307 3.24 28.16 -7.52
CA LYS A 307 3.24 28.49 -6.08
C LYS A 307 1.89 28.23 -5.40
N GLY A 308 0.77 28.47 -6.07
CA GLY A 308 -0.57 28.29 -5.47
C GLY A 308 -0.83 26.83 -5.12
N ILE A 309 -0.59 25.92 -6.07
CA ILE A 309 -0.75 24.48 -5.87
C ILE A 309 0.26 23.92 -4.87
N GLU A 310 1.52 24.41 -4.85
CA GLU A 310 2.50 24.02 -3.84
C GLU A 310 2.06 24.38 -2.42
N ILE A 311 1.56 25.61 -2.22
CA ILE A 311 1.03 26.02 -0.91
C ILE A 311 -0.17 25.14 -0.54
N ALA A 312 -1.07 24.87 -1.48
CA ALA A 312 -2.24 24.03 -1.23
C ALA A 312 -1.85 22.61 -0.79
N VAL A 313 -0.91 21.95 -1.47
CA VAL A 313 -0.48 20.60 -1.07
C VAL A 313 0.34 20.60 0.23
N LYS A 314 1.19 21.60 0.45
CA LYS A 314 1.98 21.74 1.70
C LYS A 314 1.13 22.11 2.93
N LYS A 315 -0.06 22.65 2.74
CA LYS A 315 -1.03 22.83 3.83
C LYS A 315 -1.65 21.52 4.29
N VAL A 316 -1.75 20.54 3.40
CA VAL A 316 -2.31 19.21 3.68
C VAL A 316 -1.24 18.25 4.19
N PHE A 317 -0.06 18.28 3.56
CA PHE A 317 1.06 17.39 3.86
C PHE A 317 2.17 18.16 4.55
N THR A 318 2.73 17.60 5.63
CA THR A 318 3.94 18.14 6.26
C THR A 318 5.11 18.17 5.27
N GLU A 319 5.99 19.16 5.39
CA GLU A 319 7.02 19.40 4.38
C GLU A 319 8.08 18.29 4.30
N ASP A 320 8.29 17.55 5.38
CA ASP A 320 9.40 16.60 5.53
C ASP A 320 8.98 15.12 5.46
N LEU A 321 7.68 14.86 5.40
CA LEU A 321 7.16 13.51 5.33
C LEU A 321 7.43 12.86 3.96
N THR A 322 7.92 11.63 4.00
CA THR A 322 8.16 10.77 2.85
C THR A 322 7.17 9.60 2.81
N MET A 323 7.03 8.95 1.65
CA MET A 323 6.12 7.82 1.47
C MET A 323 6.53 6.56 2.26
N SER A 324 7.80 6.44 2.65
CA SER A 324 8.32 5.28 3.40
C SER A 324 8.15 5.42 4.91
N ASP A 325 7.94 6.65 5.41
CA ASP A 325 7.80 6.92 6.84
C ASP A 325 6.53 6.27 7.40
N CYS A 326 6.63 5.73 8.62
CA CYS A 326 5.46 5.26 9.36
C CYS A 326 4.47 6.41 9.56
N SER A 327 3.25 6.22 9.08
CA SER A 327 2.18 7.23 9.08
C SER A 327 0.85 6.61 9.49
N HIS A 328 -0.24 7.39 9.45
CA HIS A 328 -1.57 6.83 9.70
C HIS A 328 -1.94 5.72 8.69
N ALA A 329 -1.40 5.75 7.47
CA ALA A 329 -1.55 4.64 6.52
C ALA A 329 -0.96 3.33 7.07
N THR A 330 0.19 3.41 7.73
CA THR A 330 0.83 2.27 8.41
C THR A 330 0.00 1.77 9.60
N GLU A 331 -0.60 2.69 10.35
CA GLU A 331 -1.46 2.39 11.51
C GLU A 331 -2.71 1.62 11.12
N ILE A 332 -3.36 1.98 10.02
CA ILE A 332 -4.57 1.29 9.53
C ILE A 332 -4.26 0.15 8.56
N GLY A 333 -2.98 0.00 8.16
CA GLY A 333 -2.52 -1.03 7.23
C GLY A 333 -2.85 -0.75 5.75
N ALA A 334 -3.10 0.52 5.43
CA ALA A 334 -3.40 0.98 4.08
C ALA A 334 -2.14 1.04 3.21
N LYS A 335 -2.27 0.44 2.03
CA LYS A 335 -1.27 0.49 0.96
C LYS A 335 -1.67 1.56 -0.04
N ILE A 336 -0.77 2.49 -0.32
CA ILE A 336 -1.00 3.66 -1.17
C ILE A 336 -0.13 3.53 -2.40
N ALA A 337 -0.73 3.78 -3.56
CA ALA A 337 -0.07 3.80 -4.86
C ALA A 337 -0.50 5.05 -5.64
N VAL A 338 0.45 5.95 -5.91
CA VAL A 338 0.22 7.20 -6.62
C VAL A 338 0.88 7.14 -8.00
N LEU A 339 0.06 7.23 -9.05
CA LEU A 339 0.52 7.21 -10.43
C LEU A 339 0.89 8.63 -10.90
N VAL A 340 2.05 8.72 -11.55
CA VAL A 340 2.53 9.92 -12.25
C VAL A 340 3.09 9.55 -13.62
N THR A 341 3.29 10.55 -14.48
CA THR A 341 3.93 10.36 -15.79
C THR A 341 5.27 11.08 -15.83
N GLU A 342 6.35 10.38 -16.18
CA GLU A 342 7.66 10.99 -16.46
C GLU A 342 7.54 11.91 -17.67
N VAL A 343 8.04 13.14 -17.55
CA VAL A 343 8.00 14.14 -18.64
C VAL A 343 8.84 13.68 -19.83
N VAL A 344 10.03 13.13 -19.55
CA VAL A 344 10.95 12.67 -20.58
C VAL A 344 10.61 11.22 -20.93
N GLY A 345 9.97 11.02 -22.08
CA GLY A 345 9.62 9.68 -22.57
C GLY A 345 8.22 9.18 -22.20
N CYS A 346 7.42 9.97 -21.47
CA CYS A 346 6.00 9.70 -21.18
C CYS A 346 5.76 8.33 -20.54
N LYS A 347 6.67 7.87 -19.67
CA LYS A 347 6.56 6.57 -19.01
C LYS A 347 5.79 6.72 -17.69
N PRO A 348 4.90 5.77 -17.35
CA PRO A 348 4.20 5.79 -16.07
C PRO A 348 5.13 5.35 -14.93
N PHE A 349 5.05 6.07 -13.82
CA PHE A 349 5.75 5.81 -12.57
C PHE A 349 4.76 5.71 -11.41
N LEU A 350 5.02 4.81 -10.48
CA LEU A 350 4.23 4.59 -9.28
C LEU A 350 5.08 4.93 -8.06
N PHE A 351 4.56 5.80 -7.20
CA PHE A 351 5.07 5.96 -5.84
C PHE A 351 4.22 5.12 -4.90
N THR A 352 4.86 4.26 -4.11
CA THR A 352 4.16 3.36 -3.17
C THR A 352 4.70 3.49 -1.76
N ASN A 353 3.86 3.25 -0.75
CA ASN A 353 4.32 3.10 0.65
C ASN A 353 4.60 1.63 1.01
N TYR A 354 4.73 0.76 0.00
CA TYR A 354 4.98 -0.66 0.15
C TYR A 354 5.91 -1.13 -0.97
N HIS A 355 6.71 -2.16 -0.70
CA HIS A 355 7.59 -2.75 -1.71
C HIS A 355 6.93 -3.97 -2.36
N GLY A 356 6.22 -4.78 -1.57
CA GLY A 356 5.52 -5.97 -2.04
C GLY A 356 6.30 -7.26 -1.76
N LYS A 357 5.58 -8.38 -1.75
CA LYS A 357 6.15 -9.71 -1.45
C LYS A 357 6.75 -10.38 -2.68
N GLN A 358 6.22 -10.07 -3.86
CA GLN A 358 6.66 -10.64 -5.13
C GLN A 358 7.40 -9.60 -5.98
N ARG A 359 8.29 -10.06 -6.86
CA ARG A 359 8.99 -9.20 -7.80
C ARG A 359 8.01 -8.70 -8.87
N ARG A 360 8.01 -7.39 -9.11
CA ARG A 360 7.34 -6.78 -10.27
C ARG A 360 8.00 -7.28 -11.56
N LYS A 361 7.19 -7.68 -12.54
CA LYS A 361 7.72 -8.08 -13.86
C LYS A 361 8.41 -6.88 -14.50
N SER A 362 9.56 -7.09 -15.13
CA SER A 362 10.34 -6.03 -15.78
C SER A 362 9.59 -5.32 -16.92
N ASP A 363 8.54 -5.95 -17.44
CA ASP A 363 7.67 -5.49 -18.52
C ASP A 363 6.25 -5.13 -18.05
N CYS A 364 6.03 -4.88 -16.76
CA CYS A 364 4.70 -4.57 -16.21
C CYS A 364 4.06 -3.25 -16.70
N GLY A 365 4.74 -2.52 -17.59
CA GLY A 365 4.23 -1.32 -18.25
C GLY A 365 4.43 -0.02 -17.46
N TYR A 366 4.87 -0.10 -16.21
CA TYR A 366 5.20 1.03 -15.34
C TYR A 366 6.48 0.79 -14.55
N ARG A 367 7.03 1.87 -14.00
CA ARG A 367 8.17 1.83 -13.07
C ARG A 367 7.67 2.13 -11.68
N VAL A 368 8.27 1.51 -10.67
CA VAL A 368 8.02 1.89 -9.27
C VAL A 368 9.24 2.63 -8.78
N VAL A 369 9.02 3.74 -8.10
CA VAL A 369 10.12 4.47 -7.46
C VAL A 369 10.51 3.69 -6.22
N GLU A 370 11.73 3.16 -6.23
CA GLU A 370 12.36 2.55 -5.06
C GLU A 370 12.77 3.66 -4.10
N ILE A 371 12.23 3.61 -2.88
CA ILE A 371 12.43 4.65 -1.87
C ILE A 371 13.66 4.29 -1.06
N SER A 372 14.74 5.06 -1.24
CA SER A 372 16.08 4.76 -0.75
C SER A 372 16.27 4.81 0.77
N GLY A 373 15.28 5.30 1.51
CA GLY A 373 15.31 5.41 2.98
C GLY A 373 16.16 6.56 3.49
N ASN A 374 16.58 7.49 2.62
CA ASN A 374 17.49 8.59 2.95
C ASN A 374 16.86 9.96 2.66
N GLU A 375 17.59 11.05 2.92
CA GLU A 375 17.10 12.43 2.72
C GLU A 375 16.72 12.80 1.28
N SER A 376 17.10 11.98 0.28
CA SER A 376 16.74 12.19 -1.12
C SER A 376 15.42 11.55 -1.51
N ASP A 377 14.75 10.86 -0.57
CA ASP A 377 13.43 10.30 -0.79
C ASP A 377 12.40 11.40 -1.10
N PRO A 378 11.49 11.14 -2.05
CA PRO A 378 10.47 12.11 -2.45
C PRO A 378 9.53 12.41 -1.28
N ARG A 379 9.31 13.70 -1.02
CA ARG A 379 8.33 14.14 -0.03
C ARG A 379 6.92 13.93 -0.58
N VAL A 380 5.97 13.61 0.30
CA VAL A 380 4.57 13.35 -0.11
C VAL A 380 3.97 14.56 -0.82
N TRP A 381 4.27 15.78 -0.39
CA TRP A 381 3.78 16.99 -1.07
C TRP A 381 4.36 17.15 -2.48
N GLU A 382 5.60 16.69 -2.73
CA GLU A 382 6.20 16.71 -4.07
C GLU A 382 5.49 15.72 -4.99
N ILE A 383 5.20 14.52 -4.48
CA ILE A 383 4.44 13.49 -5.21
C ILE A 383 3.04 13.99 -5.53
N ALA A 384 2.34 14.56 -4.53
CA ALA A 384 1.03 15.20 -4.71
C ALA A 384 1.08 16.30 -5.78
N ARG A 385 2.15 17.11 -5.77
CA ARG A 385 2.36 18.17 -6.76
C ARG A 385 2.58 17.61 -8.17
N CYS A 386 3.34 16.53 -8.31
CA CYS A 386 3.57 15.82 -9.58
C CYS A 386 2.26 15.29 -10.17
N THR A 387 1.52 14.50 -9.39
CA THR A 387 0.30 13.83 -9.84
C THR A 387 -0.84 14.81 -10.16
N SER A 388 -0.84 16.02 -9.57
CA SER A 388 -1.79 17.09 -9.92
C SER A 388 -1.28 18.08 -10.97
N ALA A 389 -0.09 17.86 -11.55
CA ALA A 389 0.47 18.74 -12.57
C ALA A 389 -0.10 18.46 -13.96
N ALA A 390 -1.41 18.68 -14.14
CA ALA A 390 -2.07 18.51 -15.44
C ALA A 390 -1.44 19.43 -16.49
N PRO A 391 -1.07 18.90 -17.69
CA PRO A 391 -0.54 19.73 -18.76
C PRO A 391 -1.44 20.91 -19.07
N TRP A 392 -0.81 22.01 -19.49
CA TRP A 392 -1.45 23.32 -19.68
C TRP A 392 -1.91 24.02 -18.39
N TYR A 393 -2.32 23.30 -17.34
CA TYR A 393 -2.71 23.93 -16.06
C TYR A 393 -1.49 24.33 -15.24
N PHE A 394 -0.60 23.38 -14.98
CA PHE A 394 0.54 23.56 -14.09
C PHE A 394 1.84 23.08 -14.75
N LYS A 395 2.98 23.66 -14.34
CA LYS A 395 4.28 23.13 -14.76
C LYS A 395 4.51 21.74 -14.14
N PRO A 396 5.20 20.83 -14.85
CA PRO A 396 5.72 19.61 -14.26
C PRO A 396 6.61 19.89 -13.05
N GLN A 397 6.64 18.95 -12.11
CA GLN A 397 7.43 19.04 -10.89
C GLN A 397 8.68 18.17 -11.04
N SER A 398 9.83 18.72 -10.68
CA SER A 398 11.08 17.94 -10.64
C SER A 398 11.31 17.46 -9.21
N ILE A 399 11.56 16.17 -9.07
CA ILE A 399 12.01 15.56 -7.82
C ILE A 399 13.51 15.29 -7.96
N ALA A 400 14.28 15.69 -6.95
CA ALA A 400 15.71 15.42 -6.91
C ALA A 400 15.98 13.92 -7.13
N SER A 401 17.08 13.60 -7.83
CA SER A 401 17.49 12.23 -8.20
C SER A 401 16.56 11.40 -9.10
N LEU A 402 15.27 11.74 -9.22
CA LEU A 402 14.29 10.95 -9.96
C LEU A 402 13.88 11.57 -11.30
N GLY A 403 13.95 12.89 -11.44
CA GLY A 403 13.63 13.60 -12.67
C GLY A 403 12.32 14.39 -12.60
N ALA A 404 11.78 14.74 -13.77
CA ALA A 404 10.59 15.58 -13.89
C ALA A 404 9.34 14.73 -14.16
N PHE A 405 8.30 14.95 -13.36
CA PHE A 405 7.04 14.24 -13.42
C PHE A 405 5.86 15.21 -13.58
N GLN A 406 4.77 14.66 -14.12
CA GLN A 406 3.52 15.35 -14.32
C GLN A 406 2.33 14.39 -14.09
N ASP A 407 1.13 14.88 -14.34
CA ASP A 407 -0.13 14.17 -14.08
C ASP A 407 -0.15 12.73 -14.64
N GLY A 408 -0.57 11.78 -13.80
CA GLY A 408 -0.71 10.36 -14.15
C GLY A 408 -1.87 10.09 -15.11
N GLY A 409 -2.85 11.00 -15.16
CA GLY A 409 -3.99 10.98 -16.08
C GLY A 409 -3.61 11.01 -17.56
N LEU A 410 -2.37 11.40 -17.89
CA LEU A 410 -1.83 11.31 -19.25
C LEU A 410 -1.56 9.89 -19.73
N TRP A 411 -1.28 8.98 -18.79
CA TRP A 411 -1.17 7.57 -19.12
C TRP A 411 -2.53 6.89 -18.97
N MET A 412 -3.15 7.05 -17.80
CA MET A 412 -4.51 6.57 -17.57
C MET A 412 -5.22 7.40 -16.50
N ASN A 413 -6.48 7.77 -16.77
CA ASN A 413 -7.28 8.52 -15.79
C ASN A 413 -7.99 7.62 -14.77
N ASP A 414 -8.31 6.38 -15.13
CA ASP A 414 -8.88 5.37 -14.24
C ASP A 414 -7.80 4.33 -13.94
N PRO A 415 -7.24 4.28 -12.71
CA PRO A 415 -6.09 3.44 -12.40
C PRO A 415 -6.44 1.96 -12.22
N THR A 416 -7.69 1.55 -12.45
CA THR A 416 -8.16 0.18 -12.19
C THR A 416 -7.30 -0.90 -12.89
N ALA A 417 -6.71 -0.61 -14.05
CA ALA A 417 -5.83 -1.57 -14.73
C ALA A 417 -4.54 -1.90 -13.97
N LEU A 418 -4.07 -1.00 -13.07
CA LEU A 418 -2.90 -1.24 -12.22
C LEU A 418 -3.21 -2.19 -11.06
N VAL A 419 -4.49 -2.34 -10.70
CA VAL A 419 -4.89 -3.14 -9.55
C VAL A 419 -4.50 -4.61 -9.74
N ASP A 420 -4.75 -5.17 -10.93
CA ASP A 420 -4.41 -6.57 -11.23
C ASP A 420 -2.91 -6.85 -11.12
N SER A 421 -2.06 -5.89 -11.51
CA SER A 421 -0.60 -6.05 -11.43
C SER A 421 -0.10 -5.85 -10.01
N GLU A 422 -0.58 -4.83 -9.30
CA GLU A 422 -0.12 -4.53 -7.93
C GLU A 422 -0.65 -5.52 -6.89
N ILE A 423 -1.86 -6.06 -7.05
CA ILE A 423 -2.36 -7.12 -6.18
C ILE A 423 -1.47 -8.35 -6.24
N LYS A 424 -1.00 -8.74 -7.43
CA LYS A 424 -0.07 -9.89 -7.57
C LYS A 424 1.27 -9.65 -6.88
N VAL A 425 1.69 -8.39 -6.77
CA VAL A 425 2.92 -7.98 -6.09
C VAL A 425 2.77 -8.06 -4.58
N ILE A 426 1.63 -7.62 -4.06
CA ILE A 426 1.33 -7.56 -2.63
C ILE A 426 0.85 -8.91 -2.07
N ALA A 427 0.13 -9.66 -2.89
CA ALA A 427 -0.63 -10.85 -2.52
C ALA A 427 -0.20 -12.07 -3.35
N SER A 428 -1.11 -13.02 -3.54
CA SER A 428 -0.92 -14.21 -4.38
C SER A 428 -1.53 -14.02 -5.78
N GLU A 429 -1.11 -14.82 -6.77
CA GLU A 429 -1.67 -14.73 -8.13
C GLU A 429 -3.17 -15.08 -8.21
N GLU A 430 -3.69 -15.83 -7.23
CA GLU A 430 -5.08 -16.30 -7.15
C GLU A 430 -6.00 -15.33 -6.39
N GLU A 431 -5.52 -14.13 -6.04
CA GLU A 431 -6.26 -13.14 -5.26
C GLU A 431 -7.22 -12.33 -6.14
N GLU A 432 -8.53 -12.39 -5.85
CA GLU A 432 -9.52 -11.49 -6.47
C GLU A 432 -9.96 -10.41 -5.46
N PRO A 433 -9.59 -9.14 -5.66
CA PRO A 433 -9.98 -8.06 -4.77
C PRO A 433 -11.42 -7.59 -5.03
N LEU A 434 -12.04 -6.99 -4.00
CA LEU A 434 -13.18 -6.11 -4.18
C LEU A 434 -12.66 -4.73 -4.61
N VAL A 435 -13.05 -4.26 -5.78
CA VAL A 435 -12.60 -2.98 -6.34
C VAL A 435 -13.75 -1.98 -6.38
N VAL A 436 -13.51 -0.80 -5.81
CA VAL A 436 -14.42 0.35 -5.89
C VAL A 436 -13.68 1.46 -6.64
N SER A 437 -14.18 1.83 -7.79
CA SER A 437 -13.60 2.86 -8.66
C SER A 437 -14.51 4.07 -8.71
N LEU A 438 -13.97 5.25 -8.40
CA LEU A 438 -14.73 6.49 -8.31
C LEU A 438 -14.31 7.49 -9.39
N GLY A 439 -15.25 7.86 -10.24
CA GLY A 439 -15.05 8.82 -11.32
C GLY A 439 -15.34 10.26 -10.90
N THR A 440 -14.72 11.21 -11.60
CA THR A 440 -14.90 12.66 -11.37
C THR A 440 -15.91 13.31 -12.32
N GLY A 441 -16.88 12.55 -12.83
CA GLY A 441 -17.85 12.99 -13.84
C GLY A 441 -17.76 12.25 -15.17
N SER A 442 -18.88 12.17 -15.89
CA SER A 442 -18.91 11.83 -17.31
C SER A 442 -20.10 12.51 -18.01
N VAL A 443 -19.96 12.91 -19.27
CA VAL A 443 -21.11 13.36 -20.09
C VAL A 443 -22.07 12.20 -20.38
N ASN A 444 -23.38 12.46 -20.29
CA ASN A 444 -24.40 11.50 -20.69
C ASN A 444 -24.51 11.42 -22.23
N VAL A 445 -24.01 10.33 -22.82
CA VAL A 445 -23.93 10.13 -24.28
C VAL A 445 -25.29 9.80 -24.92
N ASP A 446 -26.32 9.48 -24.11
CA ASP A 446 -27.65 9.08 -24.59
C ASP A 446 -28.50 10.25 -25.13
N ARG A 447 -27.99 11.50 -25.10
CA ARG A 447 -28.60 12.64 -25.79
C ARG A 447 -27.75 13.02 -26.99
N PRO A 448 -28.26 12.95 -28.24
CA PRO A 448 -27.51 13.40 -29.39
C PRO A 448 -27.17 14.88 -29.19
N ALA A 449 -25.87 15.19 -29.14
CA ALA A 449 -25.40 16.56 -29.16
C ALA A 449 -26.03 17.23 -30.40
N SER A 450 -26.83 18.28 -30.17
CA SER A 450 -27.25 19.16 -31.26
C SER A 450 -25.98 19.59 -32.02
N PRO A 451 -25.93 19.43 -33.35
CA PRO A 451 -24.78 19.83 -34.15
C PRO A 451 -24.80 21.36 -34.28
N SER A 452 -24.68 22.06 -33.17
CA SER A 452 -24.22 23.42 -33.19
C SER A 452 -22.70 23.35 -33.25
N VAL A 453 -22.16 23.43 -34.47
CA VAL A 453 -20.81 23.96 -34.72
C VAL A 453 -20.83 25.40 -34.23
N SER A 454 -20.86 25.56 -32.91
CA SER A 454 -21.06 26.84 -32.27
C SER A 454 -19.70 27.48 -32.09
N ARG A 455 -19.71 28.81 -32.06
CA ARG A 455 -18.69 29.83 -31.73
C ARG A 455 -17.60 29.47 -30.69
N ARG A 456 -17.58 28.25 -30.12
CA ARG A 456 -16.61 27.64 -29.20
C ARG A 456 -15.24 27.31 -29.79
N ALA A 457 -15.17 26.87 -31.06
CA ALA A 457 -13.88 26.56 -31.70
C ALA A 457 -12.94 27.78 -31.76
N TRP A 458 -13.48 29.00 -31.72
CA TRP A 458 -12.72 30.25 -31.69
C TRP A 458 -12.48 30.79 -30.28
N LYS A 459 -13.25 30.35 -29.27
CA LYS A 459 -13.09 30.75 -27.85
C LYS A 459 -12.06 29.91 -27.09
N ASN A 460 -11.86 28.65 -27.48
CA ASN A 460 -10.91 27.76 -26.82
C ASN A 460 -9.60 27.70 -27.64
N GLY A 461 -8.47 28.06 -27.01
CA GLY A 461 -7.15 28.00 -27.65
C GLY A 461 -6.83 26.60 -28.19
N LEU A 462 -5.97 26.53 -29.22
CA LEU A 462 -5.57 25.27 -29.88
C LEU A 462 -5.01 24.24 -28.89
N ILE A 463 -4.22 24.69 -27.91
CA ILE A 463 -3.56 23.83 -26.91
C ILE A 463 -4.59 23.17 -25.98
N TYR A 464 -5.58 23.94 -25.50
CA TYR A 464 -6.64 23.41 -24.65
C TYR A 464 -7.49 22.36 -25.37
N ARG A 465 -7.82 22.59 -26.65
CA ARG A 465 -8.55 21.62 -27.48
C ARG A 465 -7.75 20.34 -27.71
N PHE A 466 -6.45 20.45 -27.91
CA PHE A 466 -5.57 19.29 -28.04
C PHE A 466 -5.50 18.48 -26.75
N PHE A 467 -5.39 19.17 -25.60
CA PHE A 467 -5.42 18.53 -24.29
C PHE A 467 -6.76 17.83 -24.01
N GLU A 468 -7.91 18.48 -24.28
CA GLU A 468 -9.22 17.84 -24.14
C GLU A 468 -9.36 16.59 -25.03
N ALA A 469 -8.90 16.66 -26.28
CA ALA A 469 -8.90 15.51 -27.18
C ALA A 469 -8.02 14.36 -26.68
N LEU A 470 -6.83 14.68 -26.13
CA LEU A 470 -5.93 13.71 -25.53
C LEU A 470 -6.59 13.02 -24.32
N MET A 471 -7.11 13.79 -23.36
CA MET A 471 -7.78 13.25 -22.17
C MET A 471 -9.02 12.42 -22.54
N SER A 472 -9.79 12.85 -23.54
CA SER A 472 -10.93 12.08 -24.04
C SER A 472 -10.52 10.77 -24.70
N SER A 473 -9.32 10.69 -25.31
CA SER A 473 -8.81 9.45 -25.93
C SER A 473 -8.28 8.43 -24.92
N ILE A 474 -7.86 8.91 -23.76
CA ILE A 474 -7.40 8.12 -22.60
C ILE A 474 -8.58 7.74 -21.69
N GLY A 475 -9.80 8.18 -22.03
CA GLY A 475 -11.02 7.99 -21.27
C GLY A 475 -11.27 6.54 -20.83
N SER A 476 -11.96 6.43 -19.69
CA SER A 476 -12.20 5.20 -18.91
C SER A 476 -12.71 4.02 -19.75
N LYS A 477 -11.78 3.25 -20.33
CA LYS A 477 -12.08 1.91 -20.85
C LYS A 477 -12.24 0.99 -19.64
N ARG A 478 -13.39 0.31 -19.54
CA ARG A 478 -13.66 -0.68 -18.49
C ARG A 478 -12.58 -1.77 -18.57
N TYR A 479 -11.65 -1.76 -17.61
CA TYR A 479 -10.52 -2.70 -17.55
C TYR A 479 -10.68 -3.67 -16.39
N TRP A 480 -11.90 -4.15 -16.15
CA TRP A 480 -12.11 -5.13 -15.08
C TRP A 480 -12.83 -6.37 -15.59
N ARG A 481 -12.31 -7.54 -15.21
CA ARG A 481 -12.67 -8.85 -15.77
C ARG A 481 -13.88 -9.49 -15.09
N SER A 482 -14.23 -9.09 -13.85
CA SER A 482 -15.28 -9.72 -13.05
C SER A 482 -16.32 -8.71 -12.56
N ASP A 483 -17.55 -8.84 -13.03
CA ASP A 483 -18.64 -7.91 -12.70
C ASP A 483 -19.10 -7.98 -11.23
N ASN A 484 -18.81 -9.08 -10.50
CA ASN A 484 -19.32 -9.30 -9.15
C ASN A 484 -18.49 -8.64 -8.03
N ASN A 485 -17.24 -8.27 -8.30
CA ASN A 485 -16.33 -7.67 -7.31
C ASN A 485 -15.86 -6.28 -7.74
N TYR A 486 -16.62 -5.60 -8.61
CA TYR A 486 -16.27 -4.28 -9.13
C TYR A 486 -17.45 -3.32 -9.10
N TYR A 487 -17.27 -2.19 -8.42
CA TYR A 487 -18.23 -1.12 -8.38
C TYR A 487 -17.62 0.14 -8.99
N ARG A 488 -18.31 0.76 -9.95
CA ARG A 488 -17.91 2.03 -10.56
C ARG A 488 -18.96 3.08 -10.31
N PHE A 489 -18.61 4.12 -9.58
CA PHE A 489 -19.51 5.24 -9.32
C PHE A 489 -19.03 6.47 -10.05
N ASN A 490 -19.93 7.10 -10.80
CA ASN A 490 -19.63 8.32 -11.53
C ASN A 490 -20.89 9.20 -11.64
N VAL A 491 -20.72 10.52 -11.67
CA VAL A 491 -21.83 11.47 -11.85
C VAL A 491 -22.03 11.73 -13.34
N LYS A 492 -23.26 11.56 -13.82
CA LYS A 492 -23.60 11.89 -15.22
C LYS A 492 -23.99 13.35 -15.33
N PHE A 493 -23.39 14.10 -16.25
CA PHE A 493 -23.75 15.48 -16.59
C PHE A 493 -24.62 15.54 -17.86
N ASP A 494 -25.61 16.43 -17.89
CA ASP A 494 -26.63 16.51 -18.96
C ASP A 494 -26.13 17.07 -20.29
N HIS A 495 -25.12 17.94 -20.25
CA HIS A 495 -24.67 18.69 -21.43
C HIS A 495 -23.15 18.67 -21.55
N GLU A 496 -22.45 19.28 -20.58
CA GLU A 496 -21.00 19.39 -20.57
C GLU A 496 -20.46 19.09 -19.18
N GLU A 497 -19.30 18.45 -19.14
CA GLU A 497 -18.54 18.31 -17.92
C GLU A 497 -18.02 19.68 -17.47
N PRO A 498 -18.10 19.99 -16.16
CA PRO A 498 -17.40 21.14 -15.60
C PRO A 498 -15.90 21.08 -15.92
N LYS A 499 -15.27 22.23 -16.10
CA LYS A 499 -13.83 22.28 -16.35
C LYS A 499 -13.04 21.88 -15.09
N LEU A 500 -11.83 21.38 -15.28
CA LEU A 500 -10.93 20.93 -14.20
C LEU A 500 -10.56 22.03 -13.20
N ASP A 501 -10.65 23.30 -13.60
CA ASP A 501 -10.29 24.48 -12.83
C ASP A 501 -11.48 25.39 -12.50
N ASP A 502 -12.71 24.96 -12.77
CA ASP A 502 -13.93 25.74 -12.50
C ASP A 502 -14.38 25.60 -11.04
N THR A 503 -13.65 26.27 -10.16
CA THR A 503 -13.89 26.25 -8.72
C THR A 503 -15.26 26.78 -8.31
N GLN A 504 -15.93 27.56 -9.17
CA GLN A 504 -17.28 28.08 -8.89
C GLN A 504 -18.35 27.00 -9.00
N GLN A 505 -18.11 25.94 -9.76
CA GLN A 505 -19.04 24.83 -9.93
C GLN A 505 -18.95 23.78 -8.81
N ILE A 506 -17.98 23.87 -7.90
CA ILE A 506 -17.79 22.90 -6.80
C ILE A 506 -19.09 22.66 -6.00
N PRO A 507 -19.84 23.69 -5.55
CA PRO A 507 -21.08 23.48 -4.79
C PRO A 507 -22.17 22.77 -5.61
N ALA A 508 -22.28 23.08 -6.91
CA ALA A 508 -23.26 22.45 -7.79
C ALA A 508 -22.93 20.98 -8.05
N MET A 509 -21.64 20.67 -8.30
CA MET A 509 -21.16 19.29 -8.43
C MET A 509 -21.39 18.49 -7.16
N ALA A 510 -21.09 19.07 -5.99
CA ALA A 510 -21.32 18.46 -4.69
C ALA A 510 -22.81 18.11 -4.48
N SER A 511 -23.70 19.07 -4.75
CA SER A 511 -25.15 18.85 -4.60
C SER A 511 -25.67 17.75 -5.53
N ARG A 512 -25.20 17.72 -6.78
CA ARG A 512 -25.60 16.70 -7.77
C ARG A 512 -25.07 15.31 -7.38
N ALA A 513 -23.83 15.24 -6.91
CA ALA A 513 -23.24 14.02 -6.40
C ALA A 513 -24.02 13.47 -5.19
N ASP A 514 -24.35 14.34 -4.22
CA ASP A 514 -25.14 13.97 -3.04
C ASP A 514 -26.50 13.40 -3.45
N GLU A 515 -27.23 14.06 -4.35
CA GLU A 515 -28.54 13.60 -4.84
C GLU A 515 -28.45 12.23 -5.55
N GLN A 516 -27.46 12.07 -6.42
CA GLN A 516 -27.30 10.84 -7.20
C GLN A 516 -26.87 9.66 -6.33
N PHE A 517 -25.90 9.85 -5.42
CA PHE A 517 -25.39 8.75 -4.61
C PHE A 517 -26.35 8.33 -3.51
N ARG A 518 -27.06 9.27 -2.88
CA ARG A 518 -28.06 8.95 -1.83
C ARG A 518 -29.21 8.10 -2.37
N SER A 519 -29.58 8.28 -3.64
CA SER A 519 -30.62 7.51 -4.33
C SER A 519 -30.13 6.21 -4.99
N SER A 520 -28.83 5.89 -4.89
CA SER A 520 -28.24 4.74 -5.57
C SER A 520 -28.41 3.44 -4.80
N GLY A 521 -29.13 2.47 -5.38
CA GLY A 521 -29.21 1.10 -4.84
C GLY A 521 -27.88 0.34 -4.89
N GLN A 522 -26.97 0.69 -5.80
CA GLN A 522 -25.61 0.12 -5.81
C GLN A 522 -24.78 0.58 -4.60
N LEU A 523 -25.07 1.77 -4.05
CA LEU A 523 -24.42 2.24 -2.83
C LEU A 523 -24.90 1.42 -1.61
N ASP A 524 -26.19 1.09 -1.53
CA ASP A 524 -26.74 0.18 -0.52
C ASP A 524 -26.06 -1.18 -0.57
N GLU A 525 -25.94 -1.74 -1.77
CA GLU A 525 -25.31 -3.02 -2.00
C GLU A 525 -23.84 -3.01 -1.57
N LEU A 526 -23.07 -2.00 -1.99
CA LEU A 526 -21.67 -1.85 -1.60
C LEU A 526 -21.50 -1.68 -0.09
N ALA A 527 -22.33 -0.85 0.56
CA ALA A 527 -22.26 -0.66 2.00
C ALA A 527 -22.45 -2.00 2.73
N PHE A 528 -23.44 -2.80 2.32
CA PHE A 528 -23.66 -4.11 2.90
C PHE A 528 -22.55 -5.12 2.54
N ARG A 529 -21.97 -5.05 1.34
CA ARG A 529 -20.79 -5.83 0.94
C ARG A 529 -19.60 -5.51 1.84
N LEU A 530 -19.34 -4.25 2.15
CA LEU A 530 -18.25 -3.81 3.04
C LEU A 530 -18.50 -4.24 4.50
N ILE A 531 -19.75 -4.18 4.97
CA ILE A 531 -20.16 -4.76 6.27
C ILE A 531 -19.85 -6.27 6.31
N ALA A 532 -20.21 -7.03 5.27
CA ALA A 532 -19.91 -8.45 5.18
C ALA A 532 -18.40 -8.73 5.08
N ALA A 533 -17.63 -7.82 4.47
CA ALA A 533 -16.18 -7.92 4.33
C ALA A 533 -15.38 -7.63 5.62
N HIS A 534 -16.04 -7.23 6.71
CA HIS A 534 -15.45 -7.24 8.07
C HIS A 534 -15.43 -8.63 8.70
N PHE A 535 -15.97 -9.64 8.00
CA PHE A 535 -15.88 -11.04 8.39
C PHE A 535 -15.01 -11.82 7.42
N HIS A 536 -14.28 -12.79 7.95
CA HIS A 536 -13.44 -13.70 7.18
C HIS A 536 -13.49 -15.10 7.79
N PHE A 537 -12.97 -16.09 7.05
CA PHE A 537 -12.97 -17.48 7.48
C PHE A 537 -11.56 -18.02 7.61
N GLU A 538 -11.29 -18.66 8.75
CA GLU A 538 -10.04 -19.34 9.04
C GLU A 538 -10.29 -20.82 9.31
N LEU A 539 -9.54 -21.70 8.65
CA LEU A 539 -9.52 -23.12 8.97
C LEU A 539 -8.92 -23.34 10.36
N GLU A 540 -9.51 -24.27 11.11
CA GLU A 540 -9.01 -24.67 12.44
C GLU A 540 -7.79 -25.59 12.30
N ASP A 541 -7.82 -26.51 11.34
CA ASP A 541 -6.72 -27.42 10.99
C ASP A 541 -6.84 -27.85 9.52
N LEU A 542 -5.89 -28.67 9.05
CA LEU A 542 -5.91 -29.28 7.73
C LEU A 542 -7.22 -30.08 7.51
N PRO A 543 -8.02 -29.74 6.49
CA PRO A 543 -9.19 -30.51 6.12
C PRO A 543 -8.84 -31.96 5.77
N ARG A 544 -9.69 -32.89 6.18
CA ARG A 544 -9.53 -34.32 5.90
C ARG A 544 -10.27 -34.69 4.63
N ARG A 545 -9.64 -35.50 3.79
CA ARG A 545 -10.32 -36.10 2.63
C ARG A 545 -11.14 -37.30 3.08
N VAL A 546 -12.44 -37.27 2.81
CA VAL A 546 -13.41 -38.34 3.12
C VAL A 546 -14.05 -38.76 1.79
N GLY A 547 -13.50 -39.83 1.19
CA GLY A 547 -13.84 -40.22 -0.19
C GLY A 547 -13.44 -39.12 -1.18
N ASP A 548 -14.42 -38.65 -1.97
CA ASP A 548 -14.26 -37.55 -2.93
C ASP A 548 -14.63 -36.18 -2.37
N ARG A 549 -14.76 -36.07 -1.04
CA ARG A 549 -15.13 -34.82 -0.36
C ARG A 549 -14.05 -34.35 0.60
N PHE A 550 -13.95 -33.05 0.80
CA PHE A 550 -13.18 -32.44 1.88
C PHE A 550 -14.10 -32.15 3.05
N ALA A 551 -13.73 -32.65 4.23
CA ALA A 551 -14.42 -32.37 5.49
C ALA A 551 -13.47 -31.61 6.41
N GLY A 552 -13.96 -30.55 7.02
CA GLY A 552 -13.12 -29.72 7.88
C GLY A 552 -13.94 -28.86 8.83
N VAL A 553 -13.21 -28.17 9.69
CA VAL A 553 -13.75 -27.22 10.65
C VAL A 553 -12.99 -25.92 10.49
N GLY A 554 -13.71 -24.81 10.58
CA GLY A 554 -13.11 -23.50 10.67
C GLY A 554 -13.99 -22.54 11.45
N HIS A 555 -13.59 -21.28 11.45
CA HIS A 555 -14.24 -20.23 12.20
C HIS A 555 -14.46 -19.01 11.32
N ILE A 556 -15.68 -18.48 11.36
CA ILE A 556 -15.95 -17.12 10.89
C ILE A 556 -15.56 -16.16 12.01
N LEU A 557 -14.70 -15.22 11.68
CA LEU A 557 -14.11 -14.23 12.59
C LEU A 557 -14.48 -12.84 12.11
N CYS A 558 -14.47 -11.86 13.01
CA CYS A 558 -14.61 -10.44 12.67
C CYS A 558 -13.26 -9.72 12.84
N ASP A 559 -12.99 -8.79 11.92
CA ASP A 559 -11.81 -7.92 11.94
C ASP A 559 -11.89 -6.89 13.07
N LEU A 560 -13.07 -6.34 13.29
CA LEU A 560 -13.34 -5.46 14.42
C LEU A 560 -13.37 -6.29 15.71
N LYS A 561 -12.77 -5.74 16.76
CA LYS A 561 -12.61 -6.40 18.06
C LYS A 561 -13.36 -5.66 19.15
N LYS A 562 -13.78 -6.39 20.17
CA LYS A 562 -14.41 -5.84 21.36
C LYS A 562 -13.48 -4.81 22.01
N GLY A 563 -14.00 -3.62 22.25
CA GLY A 563 -13.22 -2.44 22.66
C GLY A 563 -13.06 -1.40 21.54
N HIS A 564 -13.12 -1.81 20.27
CA HIS A 564 -13.19 -0.87 19.16
C HIS A 564 -14.59 -0.23 19.07
N PRO A 565 -14.74 1.11 18.93
CA PRO A 565 -16.04 1.78 18.90
C PRO A 565 -17.02 1.18 17.87
N ALA A 566 -16.52 0.84 16.68
CA ALA A 566 -17.32 0.26 15.61
C ALA A 566 -17.77 -1.19 15.84
N TYR A 567 -17.12 -1.93 16.75
CA TYR A 567 -17.44 -3.34 16.97
C TYR A 567 -18.86 -3.52 17.54
N ASP A 568 -19.17 -2.79 18.61
CA ASP A 568 -20.48 -2.91 19.25
C ASP A 568 -21.60 -2.38 18.33
N ALA A 569 -21.33 -1.31 17.58
CA ALA A 569 -22.26 -0.80 16.57
C ALA A 569 -22.56 -1.86 15.49
N LEU A 570 -21.52 -2.50 14.94
CA LEU A 570 -21.64 -3.55 13.93
C LEU A 570 -22.45 -4.75 14.44
N VAL A 571 -22.06 -5.30 15.59
CA VAL A 571 -22.73 -6.48 16.16
C VAL A 571 -24.19 -6.17 16.51
N ASN A 572 -24.48 -5.00 17.07
CA ASN A 572 -25.85 -4.57 17.37
C ASN A 572 -26.68 -4.39 16.10
N HIS A 573 -26.12 -3.75 15.07
CA HIS A 573 -26.78 -3.55 13.78
C HIS A 573 -27.17 -4.90 13.17
N LEU A 574 -26.23 -5.84 13.07
CA LEU A 574 -26.45 -7.17 12.49
C LEU A 574 -27.42 -8.02 13.31
N THR A 575 -27.40 -7.89 14.64
CA THR A 575 -28.34 -8.56 15.53
C THR A 575 -29.77 -8.05 15.32
N ARG A 576 -29.98 -6.72 15.28
CA ARG A 576 -31.30 -6.10 15.07
C ARG A 576 -31.85 -6.36 13.67
N SER A 577 -30.97 -6.38 12.68
CA SER A 577 -31.35 -6.65 11.30
C SER A 577 -31.71 -8.13 11.08
N GLY A 578 -31.30 -9.03 11.99
CA GLY A 578 -31.55 -10.46 11.89
C GLY A 578 -30.62 -11.12 10.87
N ALA A 579 -29.38 -10.62 10.78
CA ALA A 579 -28.37 -11.13 9.87
C ALA A 579 -27.99 -12.58 10.19
N LYS A 580 -27.77 -13.38 9.15
CA LYS A 580 -27.33 -14.78 9.28
C LYS A 580 -26.24 -15.11 8.28
N PHE A 581 -25.32 -15.97 8.69
CA PHE A 581 -24.33 -16.54 7.78
C PHE A 581 -24.91 -17.74 7.04
N TYR A 582 -24.47 -17.92 5.81
CA TYR A 582 -24.85 -19.02 4.93
C TYR A 582 -23.59 -19.71 4.41
N LEU A 583 -23.56 -21.03 4.46
CA LEU A 583 -22.52 -21.89 3.91
C LEU A 583 -23.07 -22.55 2.64
N ASN A 584 -22.48 -22.26 1.48
CA ASN A 584 -22.94 -22.78 0.17
C ASN A 584 -24.46 -22.62 -0.04
N GLY A 585 -25.00 -21.46 0.36
CA GLY A 585 -26.43 -21.14 0.25
C GLY A 585 -27.32 -21.72 1.36
N SER A 586 -26.78 -22.51 2.29
CA SER A 586 -27.52 -23.06 3.44
C SER A 586 -27.25 -22.26 4.71
N PRO A 587 -28.28 -21.90 5.51
CA PRO A 587 -28.07 -21.09 6.71
C PRO A 587 -27.24 -21.85 7.76
N ILE A 588 -26.25 -21.17 8.34
CA ILE A 588 -25.49 -21.68 9.49
C ILE A 588 -26.35 -21.49 10.75
N ALA A 589 -26.35 -22.49 11.64
CA ALA A 589 -27.16 -22.48 12.85
C ALA A 589 -26.74 -21.38 13.83
N GLY A 590 -27.75 -20.79 14.48
CA GLY A 590 -27.63 -19.76 15.52
C GLY A 590 -27.60 -18.32 15.00
N ASN A 591 -27.39 -17.38 15.92
CA ASN A 591 -27.48 -15.93 15.69
C ASN A 591 -26.28 -15.21 16.32
N MET A 592 -25.89 -14.06 15.77
CA MET A 592 -24.85 -13.16 16.34
C MET A 592 -25.08 -12.76 17.80
N ALA A 593 -26.32 -12.79 18.28
CA ALA A 593 -26.66 -12.56 19.68
C ALA A 593 -26.23 -13.70 20.62
N ASP A 594 -26.07 -14.91 20.09
CA ASP A 594 -25.85 -16.11 20.89
C ASP A 594 -24.43 -16.09 21.48
N ARG A 595 -24.30 -16.55 22.74
CA ARG A 595 -22.97 -16.67 23.37
C ARG A 595 -22.04 -17.62 22.60
N ALA A 596 -22.59 -18.59 21.88
CA ALA A 596 -21.83 -19.52 21.05
C ALA A 596 -21.14 -18.87 19.84
N PHE A 597 -21.59 -17.67 19.42
CA PHE A 597 -20.98 -16.88 18.35
C PHE A 597 -19.80 -16.04 18.83
N LYS A 598 -19.50 -16.07 20.13
CA LYS A 598 -18.46 -15.26 20.74
C LYS A 598 -17.41 -16.14 21.42
N ASP A 599 -16.16 -15.72 21.36
CA ASP A 599 -15.11 -16.33 22.17
C ASP A 599 -15.14 -15.87 23.63
N SER A 600 -14.19 -16.35 24.45
CA SER A 600 -14.08 -15.99 25.87
C SER A 600 -13.84 -14.51 26.11
N THR A 601 -13.30 -13.78 25.13
CA THR A 601 -13.08 -12.33 25.19
C THR A 601 -14.30 -11.54 24.71
N GLY A 602 -15.28 -12.22 24.12
CA GLY A 602 -16.50 -11.64 23.58
C GLY A 602 -16.40 -11.19 22.12
N ASN A 603 -15.32 -11.54 21.41
CA ASN A 603 -15.15 -11.29 19.98
C ASN A 603 -15.96 -12.29 19.15
N VAL A 604 -16.37 -11.91 17.93
CA VAL A 604 -17.09 -12.85 17.04
C VAL A 604 -16.17 -13.99 16.63
N ARG A 605 -16.62 -15.22 16.92
CA ARG A 605 -15.97 -16.47 16.54
C ARG A 605 -17.04 -17.55 16.36
N GLN A 606 -17.55 -17.69 15.15
CA GLN A 606 -18.56 -18.70 14.84
C GLN A 606 -17.91 -19.95 14.24
N ARG A 607 -18.03 -21.09 14.92
CA ARG A 607 -17.55 -22.38 14.40
C ARG A 607 -18.42 -22.86 13.24
N VAL A 608 -17.78 -23.33 12.18
CA VAL A 608 -18.44 -23.86 10.98
C VAL A 608 -17.80 -25.20 10.63
N GLU A 609 -18.63 -26.24 10.60
CA GLU A 609 -18.27 -27.54 10.03
C GLU A 609 -18.71 -27.57 8.58
N PHE A 610 -17.85 -28.08 7.70
CA PHE A 610 -18.17 -28.18 6.28
C PHE A 610 -17.80 -29.54 5.72
N MET A 611 -18.55 -29.95 4.70
CA MET A 611 -18.23 -31.08 3.84
C MET A 611 -18.54 -30.70 2.40
N ILE A 612 -17.51 -30.60 1.56
CA ILE A 612 -17.62 -30.08 0.20
C ILE A 612 -17.06 -31.08 -0.81
N ALA A 613 -17.71 -31.19 -1.97
CA ALA A 613 -17.26 -32.04 -3.07
C ALA A 613 -16.18 -31.38 -3.94
N HIS A 614 -16.17 -30.05 -3.99
CA HIS A 614 -15.15 -29.26 -4.69
C HIS A 614 -14.22 -28.58 -3.68
N GLU A 615 -13.12 -28.04 -4.15
CA GLU A 615 -12.18 -27.30 -3.29
C GLU A 615 -12.68 -25.88 -2.93
N THR A 616 -13.84 -25.45 -3.41
CA THR A 616 -14.37 -24.10 -3.16
C THR A 616 -15.40 -24.09 -2.04
N LEU A 617 -15.24 -23.17 -1.09
CA LEU A 617 -16.19 -22.89 -0.03
C LEU A 617 -16.75 -21.46 -0.18
N SER A 618 -18.08 -21.33 -0.16
CA SER A 618 -18.76 -20.04 -0.21
C SER A 618 -19.42 -19.75 1.14
N ILE A 619 -19.04 -18.64 1.77
CA ILE A 619 -19.66 -18.12 2.98
C ILE A 619 -20.22 -16.72 2.70
N GLN A 620 -21.50 -16.55 2.98
CA GLN A 620 -22.24 -15.32 2.73
C GLN A 620 -22.89 -14.81 4.00
N LEU A 621 -23.04 -13.50 4.12
CA LEU A 621 -23.86 -12.81 5.11
C LEU A 621 -25.13 -12.31 4.42
N LYS A 622 -26.29 -12.55 5.04
CA LYS A 622 -27.59 -12.12 4.51
C LYS A 622 -28.42 -11.46 5.60
N VAL A 623 -29.12 -10.39 5.25
CA VAL A 623 -30.06 -9.70 6.13
C VAL A 623 -31.48 -9.84 5.58
N ARG A 624 -32.34 -10.59 6.27
CA ARG A 624 -33.76 -10.78 5.88
C ARG A 624 -33.93 -11.17 4.40
N GLN A 625 -34.56 -10.28 3.61
CA GLN A 625 -34.84 -10.46 2.18
C GLN A 625 -33.78 -9.81 1.27
N SER A 626 -32.69 -9.26 1.81
CA SER A 626 -31.59 -8.73 0.99
C SER A 626 -30.93 -9.85 0.17
N ASP A 627 -30.24 -9.47 -0.90
CA ASP A 627 -29.33 -10.40 -1.55
C ASP A 627 -28.17 -10.79 -0.60
N PRO A 628 -27.73 -12.05 -0.63
CA PRO A 628 -26.62 -12.51 0.20
C PRO A 628 -25.31 -11.92 -0.31
N GLN A 629 -24.55 -11.29 0.58
CA GLN A 629 -23.24 -10.73 0.27
C GLN A 629 -22.15 -11.70 0.71
N GLN A 630 -21.13 -11.90 -0.12
CA GLN A 630 -19.99 -12.73 0.27
C GLN A 630 -19.28 -12.09 1.49
N ILE A 631 -18.66 -12.90 2.34
CA ILE A 631 -17.71 -12.37 3.33
C ILE A 631 -16.35 -12.11 2.67
N SER A 632 -15.37 -11.58 3.40
CA SER A 632 -14.04 -11.30 2.85
C SER A 632 -13.35 -12.58 2.35
N GLY A 633 -12.80 -12.51 1.15
CA GLY A 633 -12.12 -13.63 0.48
C GLY A 633 -13.04 -14.76 0.00
N SER A 634 -14.36 -14.67 0.20
CA SER A 634 -15.33 -15.68 -0.25
C SER A 634 -15.86 -15.37 -1.67
N PRO A 635 -16.09 -16.39 -2.53
CA PRO A 635 -15.77 -17.81 -2.31
C PRO A 635 -14.26 -18.06 -2.36
N PHE A 636 -13.75 -18.95 -1.51
CA PHE A 636 -12.32 -19.27 -1.48
C PHE A 636 -12.04 -20.74 -1.76
N CYS A 637 -10.91 -20.98 -2.42
CA CYS A 637 -10.31 -22.30 -2.55
C CYS A 637 -9.69 -22.74 -1.21
N ILE A 638 -10.01 -23.95 -0.76
CA ILE A 638 -9.46 -24.57 0.45
C ILE A 638 -7.94 -24.71 0.35
N ALA A 639 -7.42 -25.11 -0.80
CA ALA A 639 -5.97 -25.21 -1.00
C ALA A 639 -5.28 -23.85 -0.83
N LYS A 640 -5.88 -22.76 -1.35
CA LYS A 640 -5.40 -21.40 -1.12
C LYS A 640 -5.45 -21.03 0.37
N ARG A 641 -6.54 -21.35 1.08
CA ARG A 641 -6.65 -21.07 2.53
C ARG A 641 -5.60 -21.82 3.37
N ILE A 642 -5.32 -23.08 3.04
CA ILE A 642 -4.26 -23.86 3.68
C ILE A 642 -2.91 -23.15 3.52
N ARG A 643 -2.59 -22.69 2.30
CA ARG A 643 -1.35 -21.93 2.01
C ARG A 643 -1.32 -20.58 2.73
N ASP A 644 -2.37 -19.78 2.63
CA ASP A 644 -2.45 -18.44 3.24
C ASP A 644 -2.32 -18.50 4.77
N GLN A 645 -2.88 -19.54 5.40
CA GLN A 645 -2.77 -19.78 6.84
C GLN A 645 -1.52 -20.59 7.23
N ASN A 646 -0.71 -21.02 6.27
CA ASN A 646 0.50 -21.82 6.45
C ASN A 646 0.24 -23.10 7.29
N LEU A 647 -0.90 -23.78 7.07
CA LEU A 647 -1.30 -24.97 7.84
C LEU A 647 -0.51 -26.23 7.47
N ASP A 648 0.05 -26.27 6.27
CA ASP A 648 0.89 -27.33 5.74
C ASP A 648 2.40 -27.09 5.97
N SER A 649 2.78 -26.00 6.65
CA SER A 649 4.17 -25.73 6.98
C SER A 649 4.74 -26.76 7.95
N PHE A 650 5.63 -27.63 7.46
CA PHE A 650 6.25 -28.73 8.20
C PHE A 650 7.34 -28.29 9.19
N PHE A 651 7.99 -27.15 8.93
CA PHE A 651 9.04 -26.57 9.77
C PHE A 651 8.74 -25.07 10.00
N GLY A 652 9.36 -24.48 11.02
CA GLY A 652 9.02 -23.14 11.52
C GLY A 652 8.86 -22.07 10.42
N GLN A 653 7.84 -21.22 10.58
CA GLN A 653 7.55 -20.13 9.64
C GLN A 653 8.70 -19.09 9.61
N ALA A 654 8.72 -18.24 8.58
CA ALA A 654 9.69 -17.15 8.44
C ALA A 654 9.72 -16.20 9.66
N ASN A 655 8.59 -16.07 10.36
CA ASN A 655 8.43 -15.29 11.60
C ASN A 655 8.68 -16.12 12.88
N HIS A 656 9.18 -17.35 12.74
CA HIS A 656 9.44 -18.31 13.82
C HIS A 656 8.20 -18.72 14.65
N ARG A 657 6.98 -18.41 14.20
CA ARG A 657 5.76 -18.88 14.87
C ARG A 657 5.60 -20.37 14.63
N LYS A 658 5.28 -21.09 15.71
CA LYS A 658 4.97 -22.53 15.66
C LYS A 658 3.59 -22.73 15.02
N ARG A 659 3.42 -23.85 14.33
CA ARG A 659 2.09 -24.30 13.88
C ARG A 659 1.14 -24.36 15.09
N LYS A 660 -0.07 -23.83 14.93
CA LYS A 660 -1.17 -24.07 15.87
C LYS A 660 -1.62 -25.52 15.68
N HIS A 661 -0.94 -26.50 16.28
CA HIS A 661 -1.52 -27.83 16.44
C HIS A 661 -2.52 -27.77 17.60
N SER A 662 -3.76 -28.18 17.36
CA SER A 662 -4.66 -28.50 18.46
C SER A 662 -4.05 -29.66 19.24
N ALA A 663 -3.91 -29.48 20.56
CA ALA A 663 -3.47 -30.53 21.47
C ALA A 663 -4.60 -31.56 21.62
N GLN A 664 -4.90 -32.32 20.57
CA GLN A 664 -5.88 -33.40 20.62
C GLN A 664 -5.66 -34.51 19.58
N ASP A 665 -4.42 -34.82 19.21
CA ASP A 665 -4.09 -36.13 18.62
C ASP A 665 -3.64 -37.10 19.72
N GLY A 666 -4.60 -37.43 20.58
CA GLY A 666 -4.59 -38.66 21.35
C GLY A 666 -5.01 -39.85 20.48
N SER A 667 -4.28 -40.13 19.40
CA SER A 667 -4.34 -41.44 18.75
C SER A 667 -2.95 -41.80 18.23
N GLY A 668 -2.22 -42.57 19.03
CA GLY A 668 -0.90 -43.04 18.70
C GLY A 668 -0.88 -43.84 17.40
N LYS A 669 0.00 -43.46 16.49
CA LYS A 669 0.84 -44.41 15.76
C LYS A 669 2.27 -43.86 15.74
N SER A 670 3.06 -44.34 16.69
CA SER A 670 4.51 -44.33 16.60
C SER A 670 4.91 -45.12 15.35
N ASN A 671 5.15 -44.45 14.24
CA ASN A 671 5.96 -45.02 13.18
C ASN A 671 7.43 -44.74 13.53
N LYS A 672 8.02 -45.71 14.24
CA LYS A 672 9.46 -45.82 14.45
C LYS A 672 10.18 -45.60 13.12
N ARG A 673 11.06 -44.60 13.07
CA ARG A 673 12.17 -44.55 12.11
C ARG A 673 12.96 -45.85 12.23
N GLN A 674 12.91 -46.70 11.21
CA GLN A 674 13.91 -47.75 11.03
C GLN A 674 15.26 -47.05 10.79
N LYS A 675 16.17 -47.16 11.75
CA LYS A 675 17.60 -46.97 11.52
C LYS A 675 18.06 -48.08 10.58
N ILE A 676 18.41 -47.74 9.35
CA ILE A 676 19.26 -48.59 8.53
C ILE A 676 20.69 -48.29 8.94
N HIS A 677 21.25 -49.17 9.77
CA HIS A 677 22.69 -49.37 9.86
C HIS A 677 23.00 -50.63 9.04
N GLN A 678 23.63 -50.44 7.89
CA GLN A 678 24.83 -51.17 7.45
C GLN A 678 25.34 -50.52 6.16
#